data_AF-A0A7V4WAA5-F1
#
_entry.id   AF-A0A7V4WAA5-F1
#
_cell.length_a   1.000
_cell.length_b   1.000
_cell.length_c   1.000
_cell.angle_alpha   90.00
_cell.angle_beta   90.00
_cell.angle_gamma   90.00
#
_symmetry.space_group_name_H-M   'P 1'
#
loop_
_entity.id
_entity.type
_entity.pdbx_description
1 polymer ?
#
loop_
_entity_poly.entity_id
_entity_poly.type
_entity_poly.pdbx_seq_one_letter_code
_entity_poly.pdbx_strand_id
1 'polypeptide(L)'
;MRALLVLVIAVVLLVAPLHTLGEPSWQKVWEDTFDRQDVGSDWYLIAGKASIVDGRLFLEGGGATILVERAFKPDVRFEFDAEADPSQPPCDLSAAIGANKYHGYAYLLAFGGQSNRVNQLLGPDVRQVDKKPPFVIEHGKKYHIVAQQEGKRLTYTVNGVKILDAVSADLACGPGFDRIGLVTWAGMFVDNFRVYERSEPHPNTPIYPTRLPDTALYRNGRQLVVRDGATVTADVREAVDAFNHGELHEALALFRKVKDPIVSLVGEAYVIGDLGYEEKLQFQEGKQTADFKELADRFAKAAKTDHSNSELAAYAQAAAWLPALIMSRSGRTNAVRLVALGPENNPFYYKARLYEARYHYWDGAEGGNNEMKQRAQSWMAELKKLWPENSVLRQYTGEQVPWAEELNADTSRHPVWAAYLREAYGRQIRIMERFFTCRQGPDGGLGGGYGDDCELMRTWMQIAAISSASETVRAGIERLSEGIWKNELKDGFSRSIGDVEHSAEPSADTLPTMLLIRYGDPLWVERNMRSCKTIRERFMGIDKKGYPRFKSAEFGADGVNTDPRAGGDTGYHARPMKHFIWQAWWGDLEAKDWFVRWCDGWRAATIARIGNKIPGYAPPTIWYPSGGINPPTGARWFDRGWNYYGDMGGMIHDSLLCAYYLTKDAKFLKPFQLAMDIATYGPYTWTQYPEGSEEAQRQGIAHMPDAQKTALYK
;
A
#
# COMPACT_ATOMS: atom_id res chain seq x y z
N MET A 1 -45.24 71.05 12.10
CA MET A 1 -45.48 70.19 10.93
C MET A 1 -44.45 70.57 9.87
N ARG A 2 -43.51 69.66 9.59
CA ARG A 2 -42.60 69.50 8.42
C ARG A 2 -41.73 70.66 7.84
N ALA A 3 -40.44 70.30 7.70
CA ALA A 3 -39.51 70.53 6.56
C ALA A 3 -38.97 71.96 6.33
N LEU A 4 -37.76 72.25 5.80
CA LEU A 4 -36.65 71.51 5.17
C LEU A 4 -35.41 72.46 5.11
N LEU A 5 -34.24 71.90 4.76
CA LEU A 5 -33.03 72.50 4.16
C LEU A 5 -31.88 72.98 5.09
N VAL A 6 -30.77 72.25 5.06
CA VAL A 6 -29.42 72.73 5.44
C VAL A 6 -28.44 72.34 4.34
N LEU A 7 -27.65 73.34 3.90
CA LEU A 7 -26.59 73.25 2.90
C LEU A 7 -25.23 73.46 3.59
N VAL A 8 -24.38 72.44 3.46
CA VAL A 8 -22.91 72.43 3.23
C VAL A 8 -22.01 73.46 3.95
N ILE A 9 -21.10 72.95 4.79
CA ILE A 9 -19.73 73.49 4.96
C ILE A 9 -18.73 72.33 4.94
N ALA A 10 -17.70 72.47 4.11
CA ALA A 10 -16.60 71.54 3.93
C ALA A 10 -15.51 71.76 5.00
N VAL A 11 -14.95 70.66 5.52
CA VAL A 11 -13.68 70.64 6.27
C VAL A 11 -12.78 69.57 5.67
N VAL A 12 -11.62 70.00 5.21
CA VAL A 12 -10.52 69.17 4.71
C VAL A 12 -9.83 68.52 5.92
N LEU A 13 -9.82 67.20 5.99
CA LEU A 13 -8.99 66.42 6.92
C LEU A 13 -7.94 65.65 6.12
N LEU A 14 -6.68 65.94 6.42
CA LEU A 14 -5.51 65.15 6.04
C LEU A 14 -5.67 63.71 6.55
N VAL A 15 -5.86 62.77 5.63
CA VAL A 15 -5.76 61.33 5.91
C VAL A 15 -4.33 60.91 5.63
N ALA A 16 -3.57 60.65 6.70
CA ALA A 16 -2.36 59.82 6.61
C ALA A 16 -2.77 58.43 6.10
N PRO A 17 -1.97 57.76 5.26
CA PRO A 17 -2.35 56.45 4.75
C PRO A 17 -2.39 55.46 5.91
N LEU A 18 -3.61 55.00 6.22
CA LEU A 18 -3.82 53.74 6.93
C LEU A 18 -2.97 52.69 6.23
N HIS A 19 -1.97 52.18 6.94
CA HIS A 19 -1.26 50.98 6.51
C HIS A 19 -2.31 49.90 6.27
N THR A 20 -2.39 49.44 5.02
CA THR A 20 -3.09 48.21 4.67
C THR A 20 -2.46 47.10 5.51
N LEU A 21 -3.27 46.47 6.37
CA LEU A 21 -2.95 45.19 6.99
C LEU A 21 -2.60 44.22 5.84
N GLY A 22 -1.30 43.97 5.66
CA GLY A 22 -0.79 43.21 4.52
C GLY A 22 -1.35 41.79 4.52
N GLU A 23 -1.73 41.32 3.33
CA GLU A 23 -1.81 39.88 3.07
C GLU A 23 -0.49 39.22 3.50
N PRO A 24 -0.53 38.01 4.08
CA PRO A 24 0.70 37.34 4.45
C PRO A 24 1.59 37.15 3.22
N SER A 25 2.81 37.71 3.26
CA SER A 25 3.69 37.75 2.10
C SER A 25 4.29 36.37 1.84
N TRP A 26 3.65 35.58 0.97
CA TRP A 26 4.30 34.46 0.29
C TRP A 26 5.50 34.99 -0.49
N GLN A 27 6.69 34.52 -0.15
CA GLN A 27 7.96 34.94 -0.78
C GLN A 27 8.48 33.81 -1.64
N LYS A 28 8.82 34.11 -2.90
CA LYS A 28 9.45 33.14 -3.80
C LYS A 28 10.83 32.78 -3.27
N VAL A 29 11.05 31.50 -2.95
CA VAL A 29 12.30 31.00 -2.37
C VAL A 29 13.12 30.14 -3.32
N TRP A 30 12.49 29.65 -4.40
CA TRP A 30 13.12 28.82 -5.42
C TRP A 30 12.29 28.80 -6.70
N GLU A 31 12.93 28.60 -7.84
CA GLU A 31 12.27 28.38 -9.12
C GLU A 31 13.15 27.55 -10.07
N ASP A 32 12.49 26.92 -11.04
CA ASP A 32 13.11 26.16 -12.10
C ASP A 32 12.30 26.29 -13.41
N THR A 33 12.97 26.74 -14.47
CA THR A 33 12.40 26.89 -15.83
C THR A 33 12.80 25.75 -16.77
N PHE A 34 13.62 24.79 -16.31
CA PHE A 34 14.09 23.65 -17.10
C PHE A 34 14.83 23.98 -18.41
N ASP A 35 15.30 25.21 -18.58
CA ASP A 35 16.09 25.66 -19.75
C ASP A 35 17.55 25.15 -19.68
N ARG A 36 17.71 23.83 -19.82
CA ARG A 36 18.98 23.09 -19.77
C ARG A 36 18.85 21.71 -20.42
N GLN A 37 19.93 20.95 -20.52
CA GLN A 37 19.93 19.62 -21.15
C GLN A 37 19.56 18.48 -20.18
N ASP A 38 20.00 18.57 -18.92
CA ASP A 38 19.80 17.53 -17.92
C ASP A 38 18.94 18.03 -16.76
N VAL A 39 18.23 17.12 -16.09
CA VAL A 39 17.33 17.45 -14.96
C VAL A 39 18.07 18.16 -13.81
N GLY A 40 19.34 17.83 -13.58
CA GLY A 40 20.19 18.48 -12.57
C GLY A 40 20.00 17.93 -11.14
N SER A 41 20.92 18.30 -10.24
CA SER A 41 21.00 17.78 -8.88
C SER A 41 19.99 18.38 -7.89
N ASP A 42 19.27 19.44 -8.30
CA ASP A 42 18.22 20.04 -7.48
C ASP A 42 16.97 19.16 -7.38
N TRP A 43 16.91 18.11 -8.20
CA TRP A 43 15.85 17.12 -8.20
C TRP A 43 16.37 15.73 -7.85
N TYR A 44 15.55 14.99 -7.11
CA TYR A 44 15.79 13.60 -6.74
C TYR A 44 14.68 12.72 -7.30
N LEU A 45 15.04 11.85 -8.24
CA LEU A 45 14.12 10.88 -8.83
C LEU A 45 13.95 9.69 -7.89
N ILE A 46 12.74 9.48 -7.40
CA ILE A 46 12.38 8.32 -6.56
C ILE A 46 12.05 7.12 -7.44
N ALA A 47 11.24 7.33 -8.47
CA ALA A 47 10.75 6.29 -9.36
C ALA A 47 10.42 6.85 -10.75
N GLY A 48 10.40 5.98 -11.75
CA GLY A 48 10.14 6.34 -13.15
C GLY A 48 11.39 6.85 -13.86
N LYS A 49 11.20 7.72 -14.85
CA LYS A 49 12.26 8.40 -15.58
C LYS A 49 11.96 9.88 -15.65
N ALA A 50 13.01 10.69 -15.55
CA ALA A 50 12.94 12.13 -15.74
C ALA A 50 13.97 12.56 -16.79
N SER A 51 13.56 13.43 -17.70
CA SER A 51 14.43 13.99 -18.75
C SER A 51 13.99 15.42 -19.06
N ILE A 52 14.84 16.18 -19.76
CA ILE A 52 14.44 17.48 -20.31
C ILE A 52 14.14 17.30 -21.81
N VAL A 53 12.95 17.72 -22.22
CA VAL A 53 12.48 17.65 -23.61
C VAL A 53 11.90 19.01 -23.97
N ASP A 54 12.47 19.66 -24.98
CA ASP A 54 12.09 20.98 -25.46
C ASP A 54 12.01 22.03 -24.32
N GLY A 55 13.00 22.03 -23.43
CA GLY A 55 13.09 22.97 -22.30
C GLY A 55 12.08 22.70 -21.18
N ARG A 56 11.46 21.52 -21.14
CA ARG A 56 10.49 21.13 -20.11
C ARG A 56 10.92 19.83 -19.43
N LEU A 57 10.62 19.69 -18.15
CA LEU A 57 10.76 18.42 -17.46
C LEU A 57 9.72 17.43 -18.02
N PHE A 58 10.16 16.31 -18.56
CA PHE A 58 9.30 15.18 -18.89
C PHE A 58 9.51 14.07 -17.84
N LEU A 59 8.45 13.78 -17.09
CA LEU A 59 8.39 12.71 -16.10
C LEU A 59 7.52 11.58 -16.65
N GLU A 60 8.05 10.36 -16.74
CA GLU A 60 7.35 9.21 -17.32
C GLU A 60 7.52 7.91 -16.52
N GLY A 61 6.54 7.01 -16.65
CA GLY A 61 6.48 5.73 -15.95
C GLY A 61 5.32 5.67 -14.94
N GLY A 62 4.81 4.45 -14.70
CA GLY A 62 3.74 4.24 -13.73
C GLY A 62 4.19 4.59 -12.31
N GLY A 63 3.54 5.57 -11.68
CA GLY A 63 3.90 6.07 -10.35
C GLY A 63 5.21 6.86 -10.31
N ALA A 64 5.66 7.39 -11.45
CA ALA A 64 6.87 8.19 -11.53
C ALA A 64 6.79 9.36 -10.55
N THR A 65 7.83 9.51 -9.73
CA THR A 65 7.88 10.47 -8.62
C THR A 65 9.23 11.13 -8.58
N ILE A 66 9.24 12.47 -8.61
CA ILE A 66 10.46 13.29 -8.51
C ILE A 66 10.26 14.38 -7.46
N LEU A 67 11.24 14.57 -6.58
CA LEU A 67 11.20 15.56 -5.51
C LEU A 67 12.22 16.66 -5.74
N VAL A 68 11.95 17.85 -5.23
CA VAL A 68 12.98 18.88 -5.06
C VAL A 68 13.88 18.44 -3.89
N GLU A 69 15.19 18.38 -4.07
CA GLU A 69 16.15 17.86 -3.08
C GLU A 69 16.29 18.78 -1.85
N ARG A 70 15.87 20.05 -1.98
CA ARG A 70 15.91 21.06 -0.92
C ARG A 70 14.76 20.95 0.09
N ALA A 71 15.06 21.24 1.36
CA ALA A 71 14.06 21.37 2.42
C ALA A 71 13.27 22.68 2.35
N PHE A 72 11.98 22.62 2.65
CA PHE A 72 11.09 23.77 2.75
C PHE A 72 10.41 23.86 4.12
N LYS A 73 10.01 25.07 4.51
CA LYS A 73 9.19 25.31 5.70
C LYS A 73 7.83 24.64 5.57
N PRO A 74 7.14 24.34 6.70
CA PRO A 74 5.80 23.76 6.68
C PRO A 74 4.77 24.54 5.86
N ASP A 75 4.79 25.88 5.91
CA ASP A 75 3.92 26.70 5.06
C ASP A 75 4.57 26.91 3.68
N VAL A 76 4.22 26.03 2.75
CA VAL A 76 4.80 25.97 1.41
C VAL A 76 3.71 25.98 0.34
N ARG A 77 3.94 26.76 -0.71
CA ARG A 77 3.13 26.81 -1.92
C ARG A 77 4.04 26.63 -3.12
N PHE A 78 3.65 25.81 -4.07
CA PHE A 78 4.33 25.73 -5.35
C PHE A 78 3.35 25.69 -6.50
N GLU A 79 3.79 26.28 -7.61
CA GLU A 79 3.01 26.40 -8.83
C GLU A 79 3.86 25.98 -10.02
N PHE A 80 3.19 25.45 -11.05
CA PHE A 80 3.84 24.94 -12.24
C PHE A 80 2.83 24.84 -13.39
N ASP A 81 3.34 24.87 -14.61
CA ASP A 81 2.54 24.59 -15.80
C ASP A 81 2.75 23.13 -16.20
N ALA A 82 1.68 22.39 -16.46
CA ALA A 82 1.75 20.98 -16.81
C ALA A 82 0.85 20.59 -17.98
N GLU A 83 1.29 19.59 -18.72
CA GLU A 83 0.59 18.96 -19.85
C GLU A 83 0.72 17.44 -19.70
N ALA A 84 -0.37 16.68 -19.83
CA ALA A 84 -0.28 15.22 -19.84
C ALA A 84 0.43 14.76 -21.12
N ASP A 85 1.18 13.65 -21.04
CA ASP A 85 1.84 13.08 -22.22
C ASP A 85 0.82 12.85 -23.35
N PRO A 86 0.96 13.55 -24.50
CA PRO A 86 0.00 13.43 -25.59
C PRO A 86 0.00 12.05 -26.26
N SER A 87 1.02 11.23 -26.03
CA SER A 87 1.12 9.87 -26.55
C SER A 87 0.30 8.84 -25.77
N GLN A 88 -0.18 9.19 -24.57
CA GLN A 88 -0.91 8.31 -23.67
C GLN A 88 -2.29 8.88 -23.34
N PRO A 89 -3.31 8.04 -23.08
CA PRO A 89 -4.56 8.51 -22.48
C PRO A 89 -4.25 9.31 -21.19
N PRO A 90 -4.86 10.49 -20.98
CA PRO A 90 -4.56 11.28 -19.80
C PRO A 90 -4.89 10.47 -18.55
N CYS A 91 -3.96 10.49 -17.61
CA CYS A 91 -4.18 10.04 -16.26
C CYS A 91 -4.15 11.27 -15.38
N ASP A 92 -3.00 11.61 -14.81
CA ASP A 92 -2.93 12.59 -13.74
C ASP A 92 -1.75 13.57 -13.85
N LEU A 93 -2.00 14.79 -13.36
CA LEU A 93 -1.02 15.84 -13.12
C LEU A 93 -0.99 16.10 -11.62
N SER A 94 -0.15 15.37 -10.89
CA SER A 94 -0.21 15.32 -9.42
C SER A 94 0.99 15.97 -8.75
N ALA A 95 0.74 16.48 -7.54
CA ALA A 95 1.71 17.13 -6.68
C ALA A 95 1.92 16.33 -5.39
N ALA A 96 3.17 16.30 -4.92
CA ALA A 96 3.60 15.68 -3.68
C ALA A 96 3.92 16.75 -2.62
N ILE A 97 3.37 16.61 -1.42
CA ILE A 97 3.63 17.46 -0.25
C ILE A 97 4.02 16.57 0.95
N GLY A 98 4.89 17.10 1.82
CA GLY A 98 5.34 16.38 3.01
C GLY A 98 6.16 15.16 2.61
N ALA A 99 7.13 15.35 1.72
CA ALA A 99 7.87 14.26 1.11
C ALA A 99 9.27 14.08 1.71
N ASN A 100 9.87 12.91 1.47
CA ASN A 100 11.28 12.62 1.68
C ASN A 100 11.77 11.54 0.70
N LYS A 101 13.09 11.46 0.52
CA LYS A 101 13.76 10.55 -0.42
C LYS A 101 13.57 9.06 -0.17
N TYR A 102 13.08 8.65 1.01
CA TYR A 102 12.97 7.24 1.38
C TYR A 102 11.54 6.72 1.32
N HIS A 103 10.56 7.56 1.67
CA HIS A 103 9.15 7.16 1.79
C HIS A 103 8.25 7.83 0.76
N GLY A 104 8.80 8.62 -0.16
CA GLY A 104 8.02 9.36 -1.14
C GLY A 104 7.31 10.52 -0.49
N TYR A 105 6.00 10.61 -0.65
CA TYR A 105 5.17 11.71 -0.17
C TYR A 105 4.22 11.27 0.95
N ALA A 106 3.92 12.18 1.87
CA ALA A 106 2.82 12.02 2.82
C ALA A 106 1.47 12.36 2.17
N TYR A 107 1.43 13.42 1.35
CA TYR A 107 0.21 13.88 0.70
C TYR A 107 0.35 13.86 -0.82
N LEU A 108 -0.60 13.19 -1.49
CA LEU A 108 -0.80 13.23 -2.94
C LEU A 108 -1.99 14.12 -3.27
N LEU A 109 -1.76 15.16 -4.05
CA LEU A 109 -2.79 16.05 -4.59
C LEU A 109 -2.89 15.78 -6.09
N ALA A 110 -3.92 15.04 -6.52
CA ALA A 110 -4.03 14.55 -7.90
C ALA A 110 -5.20 15.18 -8.65
N PHE A 111 -4.88 15.77 -9.80
CA PHE A 111 -5.82 16.22 -10.82
C PHE A 111 -5.88 15.13 -11.90
N GLY A 112 -7.05 14.52 -12.11
CA GLY A 112 -7.19 13.40 -13.06
C GLY A 112 -6.81 12.01 -12.51
N GLY A 113 -6.86 11.80 -11.19
CA GLY A 113 -6.71 10.45 -10.62
C GLY A 113 -7.64 9.39 -11.26
N GLN A 114 -7.24 8.12 -11.14
CA GLN A 114 -7.99 6.96 -11.65
C GLN A 114 -8.28 7.04 -13.16
N SER A 115 -7.26 7.27 -13.99
CA SER A 115 -7.41 7.39 -15.44
C SER A 115 -8.26 8.60 -15.85
N ASN A 116 -7.98 9.75 -15.25
CA ASN A 116 -8.63 11.04 -15.52
C ASN A 116 -10.14 11.06 -15.19
N ARG A 117 -10.53 10.37 -14.11
CA ARG A 117 -11.94 10.24 -13.68
C ARG A 117 -12.26 11.03 -12.41
N VAL A 118 -11.28 11.24 -11.54
CA VAL A 118 -11.50 11.88 -10.24
C VAL A 118 -10.41 12.90 -9.92
N ASN A 119 -10.70 13.83 -9.02
CA ASN A 119 -9.65 14.54 -8.29
C ASN A 119 -9.54 13.93 -6.90
N GLN A 120 -8.32 13.77 -6.39
CA GLN A 120 -8.14 13.15 -5.08
C GLN A 120 -7.02 13.80 -4.27
N LEU A 121 -7.28 14.01 -2.99
CA LEU A 121 -6.30 14.35 -1.98
C LEU A 121 -6.20 13.18 -1.01
N LEU A 122 -5.04 12.53 -0.99
CA LEU A 122 -4.75 11.37 -0.18
C LEU A 122 -3.59 11.66 0.76
N GLY A 123 -3.74 11.36 2.04
CA GLY A 123 -2.67 11.44 3.04
C GLY A 123 -2.95 10.59 4.28
N PRO A 124 -2.14 10.70 5.34
CA PRO A 124 -2.22 9.82 6.51
C PRO A 124 -3.58 9.86 7.22
N ASP A 125 -4.16 11.06 7.31
CA ASP A 125 -5.42 11.32 8.02
C ASP A 125 -6.46 12.03 7.14
N VAL A 126 -6.18 12.17 5.84
CA VAL A 126 -7.03 12.87 4.89
C VAL A 126 -7.31 11.99 3.68
N ARG A 127 -8.60 11.84 3.35
CA ARG A 127 -9.05 11.22 2.11
C ARG A 127 -10.22 12.01 1.52
N GLN A 128 -9.94 12.82 0.51
CA GLN A 128 -10.96 13.53 -0.27
C GLN A 128 -10.92 13.01 -1.70
N VAL A 129 -12.06 12.55 -2.22
CA VAL A 129 -12.18 12.12 -3.62
C VAL A 129 -13.38 12.82 -4.23
N ASP A 130 -13.13 13.71 -5.19
CA ASP A 130 -14.15 14.32 -6.02
C ASP A 130 -14.39 13.45 -7.26
N LYS A 131 -15.50 12.73 -7.25
CA LYS A 131 -15.93 11.84 -8.34
C LYS A 131 -16.64 12.57 -9.48
N LYS A 132 -16.86 13.88 -9.37
CA LYS A 132 -17.54 14.71 -10.38
C LYS A 132 -16.74 16.00 -10.59
N PRO A 133 -15.50 15.88 -11.08
CA PRO A 133 -14.61 17.02 -11.19
C PRO A 133 -15.22 18.09 -12.12
N PRO A 134 -14.99 19.39 -11.84
CA PRO A 134 -15.55 20.49 -12.65
C PRO A 134 -15.05 20.46 -14.10
N PHE A 135 -13.88 19.85 -14.33
CA PHE A 135 -13.31 19.54 -15.64
C PHE A 135 -12.28 18.42 -15.47
N VAL A 136 -11.94 17.77 -16.58
CA VAL A 136 -10.94 16.71 -16.66
C VAL A 136 -9.73 17.18 -17.48
N ILE A 137 -8.65 16.40 -17.49
CA ILE A 137 -7.49 16.64 -18.35
C ILE A 137 -7.88 16.37 -19.81
N GLU A 138 -7.55 17.30 -20.69
CA GLU A 138 -7.74 17.21 -22.13
C GLU A 138 -6.37 17.03 -22.80
N HIS A 139 -6.31 16.18 -23.82
CA HIS A 139 -5.07 15.95 -24.57
C HIS A 139 -4.51 17.26 -25.16
N GLY A 140 -3.20 17.44 -25.05
CA GLY A 140 -2.48 18.59 -25.62
C GLY A 140 -2.79 19.93 -24.94
N LYS A 141 -3.59 19.94 -23.87
CA LYS A 141 -3.93 21.15 -23.13
C LYS A 141 -2.96 21.34 -21.97
N LYS A 142 -2.46 22.57 -21.84
CA LYS A 142 -1.64 23.01 -20.71
C LYS A 142 -2.52 23.52 -19.58
N TYR A 143 -2.09 23.26 -18.35
CA TYR A 143 -2.77 23.64 -17.12
C TYR A 143 -1.80 24.35 -16.19
N HIS A 144 -2.23 25.47 -15.62
CA HIS A 144 -1.52 26.12 -14.53
C HIS A 144 -2.01 25.56 -13.20
N ILE A 145 -1.09 25.00 -12.40
CA ILE A 145 -1.42 24.24 -11.20
C ILE A 145 -0.75 24.89 -9.99
N VAL A 146 -1.47 24.95 -8.87
CA VAL A 146 -0.96 25.42 -7.57
C VAL A 146 -1.29 24.40 -6.48
N ALA A 147 -0.24 23.88 -5.84
CA ALA A 147 -0.33 23.05 -4.64
C ALA A 147 0.11 23.86 -3.41
N GLN A 148 -0.67 23.81 -2.34
CA GLN A 148 -0.40 24.62 -1.16
C GLN A 148 -0.68 23.86 0.13
N GLN A 149 0.26 23.99 1.07
CA GLN A 149 0.10 23.67 2.48
C GLN A 149 0.19 24.97 3.27
N GLU A 150 -0.89 25.35 3.94
CA GLU A 150 -0.97 26.55 4.79
C GLU A 150 -1.65 26.21 6.11
N GLY A 151 -0.92 26.36 7.22
CA GLY A 151 -1.36 25.84 8.50
C GLY A 151 -1.58 24.34 8.42
N LYS A 152 -2.80 23.91 8.72
CA LYS A 152 -3.25 22.51 8.60
C LYS A 152 -4.00 22.22 7.30
N ARG A 153 -4.11 23.21 6.41
CA ARG A 153 -4.94 23.13 5.21
C ARG A 153 -4.10 22.80 3.99
N LEU A 154 -4.59 21.86 3.20
CA LEU A 154 -4.02 21.46 1.92
C LEU A 154 -5.00 21.83 0.80
N THR A 155 -4.53 22.55 -0.21
CA THR A 155 -5.36 22.93 -1.37
C THR A 155 -4.66 22.61 -2.68
N TYR A 156 -5.47 22.28 -3.68
CA TYR A 156 -5.02 22.06 -5.05
C TYR A 156 -5.89 22.87 -6.01
N THR A 157 -5.27 23.74 -6.79
CA THR A 157 -5.93 24.68 -7.70
C THR A 157 -5.41 24.45 -9.11
N VAL A 158 -6.33 24.41 -10.08
CA VAL A 158 -6.01 24.26 -11.51
C VAL A 158 -6.70 25.37 -12.29
N ASN A 159 -5.95 26.14 -13.05
CA ASN A 159 -6.42 27.32 -13.81
C ASN A 159 -7.26 28.28 -12.94
N GLY A 160 -6.84 28.50 -11.70
CA GLY A 160 -7.54 29.35 -10.72
C GLY A 160 -8.76 28.71 -10.06
N VAL A 161 -9.17 27.49 -10.46
CA VAL A 161 -10.27 26.75 -9.84
C VAL A 161 -9.73 25.81 -8.77
N LYS A 162 -10.14 26.01 -7.52
CA LYS A 162 -9.78 25.12 -6.41
C LYS A 162 -10.55 23.80 -6.54
N ILE A 163 -9.85 22.72 -6.87
CA ILE A 163 -10.43 21.40 -7.10
C ILE A 163 -10.36 20.48 -5.87
N LEU A 164 -9.46 20.76 -4.93
CA LEU A 164 -9.30 20.03 -3.67
C LEU A 164 -9.05 21.01 -2.52
N ASP A 165 -9.60 20.68 -1.35
CA ASP A 165 -9.54 21.52 -0.16
C ASP A 165 -9.82 20.66 1.09
N ALA A 166 -8.76 20.34 1.83
CA ALA A 166 -8.85 19.51 3.01
C ALA A 166 -8.05 20.07 4.18
N VAL A 167 -8.42 19.67 5.39
CA VAL A 167 -7.71 20.02 6.63
C VAL A 167 -7.23 18.74 7.30
N SER A 168 -5.94 18.64 7.56
CA SER A 168 -5.33 17.54 8.32
C SER A 168 -5.40 17.83 9.81
N ALA A 169 -5.81 16.85 10.61
CA ALA A 169 -5.79 16.93 12.06
C ALA A 169 -4.36 16.82 12.60
N ASP A 170 -3.55 15.92 12.03
CA ASP A 170 -2.16 15.66 12.37
C ASP A 170 -1.24 15.77 11.13
N LEU A 171 -0.95 17.00 10.73
CA LEU A 171 -0.21 17.29 9.50
C LEU A 171 1.20 16.68 9.51
N ALA A 172 1.53 15.91 8.48
CA ALA A 172 2.89 15.44 8.25
C ALA A 172 3.73 16.57 7.63
N CYS A 173 4.42 17.35 8.47
CA CYS A 173 5.34 18.41 8.06
C CYS A 173 6.56 18.48 8.99
N GLY A 174 7.52 19.36 8.67
CA GLY A 174 8.77 19.52 9.43
C GLY A 174 9.83 18.47 9.04
N PRO A 175 10.85 18.24 9.90
CA PRO A 175 11.93 17.30 9.60
C PRO A 175 11.42 15.93 9.16
N GLY A 176 11.92 15.44 8.01
CA GLY A 176 11.48 14.17 7.41
C GLY A 176 10.21 14.26 6.56
N PHE A 177 9.53 15.42 6.53
CA PHE A 177 8.35 15.74 5.73
C PHE A 177 8.46 17.17 5.16
N ASP A 178 9.66 17.53 4.71
CA ASP A 178 10.06 18.88 4.32
C ASP A 178 10.41 18.99 2.82
N ARG A 179 10.11 17.97 2.02
CA ARG A 179 10.22 18.02 0.55
C ARG A 179 8.86 18.15 -0.13
N ILE A 180 8.91 18.64 -1.37
CA ILE A 180 7.77 18.72 -2.30
C ILE A 180 8.17 18.12 -3.65
N GLY A 181 7.21 17.80 -4.51
CA GLY A 181 7.52 17.20 -5.80
C GLY A 181 6.33 16.98 -6.71
N LEU A 182 6.56 16.16 -7.74
CA LEU A 182 5.64 15.84 -8.82
C LEU A 182 5.45 14.32 -8.92
N VAL A 183 4.23 13.90 -9.26
CA VAL A 183 3.84 12.48 -9.37
C VAL A 183 2.95 12.27 -10.59
N THR A 184 3.20 11.21 -11.39
CA THR A 184 2.32 10.84 -12.52
C THR A 184 2.29 9.33 -12.75
N TRP A 185 1.22 8.82 -13.36
CA TRP A 185 1.12 7.42 -13.83
C TRP A 185 1.17 7.26 -15.35
N ALA A 186 0.83 8.29 -16.13
CA ALA A 186 0.80 8.22 -17.59
C ALA A 186 1.78 9.18 -18.28
N GLY A 187 2.54 9.94 -17.50
CA GLY A 187 3.53 10.89 -18.00
C GLY A 187 3.02 12.32 -18.00
N MET A 188 3.92 13.26 -17.71
CA MET A 188 3.63 14.69 -17.76
C MET A 188 4.84 15.51 -18.21
N PHE A 189 4.57 16.58 -18.96
CA PHE A 189 5.51 17.67 -19.19
C PHE A 189 5.25 18.77 -18.17
N VAL A 190 6.30 19.32 -17.58
CA VAL A 190 6.24 20.39 -16.57
C VAL A 190 7.20 21.52 -16.91
N ASP A 191 6.75 22.74 -16.70
CA ASP A 191 7.51 23.98 -16.91
C ASP A 191 7.18 25.01 -15.80
N ASN A 192 7.99 26.06 -15.69
CA ASN A 192 7.74 27.23 -14.84
C ASN A 192 7.49 26.88 -13.35
N PHE A 193 8.27 25.95 -12.79
CA PHE A 193 8.08 25.51 -11.41
C PHE A 193 8.58 26.57 -10.43
N ARG A 194 7.72 27.07 -9.54
CA ARG A 194 8.06 28.12 -8.57
C ARG A 194 7.58 27.73 -7.18
N VAL A 195 8.41 28.01 -6.18
CA VAL A 195 8.12 27.68 -4.77
C VAL A 195 8.16 28.93 -3.92
N TYR A 196 7.19 29.01 -3.03
CA TYR A 196 6.97 30.12 -2.12
C TYR A 196 6.86 29.59 -0.69
N GLU A 197 7.41 30.35 0.24
CA GLU A 197 7.23 30.15 1.68
C GLU A 197 6.61 31.39 2.30
N ARG A 198 5.93 31.22 3.43
CA ARG A 198 5.52 32.39 4.21
C ARG A 198 6.72 32.98 4.97
N SER A 199 6.79 34.31 5.01
CA SER A 199 7.69 35.04 5.92
C SER A 199 7.36 34.76 7.39
N GLU A 200 6.07 34.71 7.70
CA GLU A 200 5.53 34.37 9.02
C GLU A 200 4.68 33.10 8.93
N PRO A 201 4.96 32.07 9.75
CA PRO A 201 4.15 30.86 9.78
C PRO A 201 2.67 31.18 10.01
N HIS A 202 1.79 30.43 9.36
CA HIS A 202 0.36 30.55 9.62
C HIS A 202 0.07 30.20 11.10
N PRO A 203 -0.88 30.86 11.81
CA PRO A 203 -1.11 30.63 13.24
C PRO A 203 -1.44 29.18 13.62
N ASN A 204 -2.02 28.42 12.69
CA ASN A 204 -2.36 27.00 12.88
C ASN A 204 -1.27 26.03 12.41
N THR A 205 -0.11 26.52 11.96
CA THR A 205 0.99 25.66 11.52
C THR A 205 1.55 24.88 12.70
N PRO A 206 1.58 23.53 12.64
CA PRO A 206 2.19 22.73 13.69
C PRO A 206 3.67 23.09 13.87
N ILE A 207 4.08 23.29 15.12
CA ILE A 207 5.49 23.50 15.48
C ILE A 207 6.01 22.15 15.95
N TYR A 208 6.98 21.59 15.23
CA TYR A 208 7.66 20.36 15.58
C TYR A 208 9.10 20.65 15.99
N PRO A 209 9.65 19.94 17.00
CA PRO A 209 11.06 20.07 17.33
C PRO A 209 11.91 19.63 16.14
N THR A 210 13.02 20.33 15.92
CA THR A 210 14.03 19.92 14.93
C THR A 210 15.11 19.02 15.52
N ARG A 211 15.25 19.06 16.86
CA ARG A 211 16.07 18.17 17.70
C ARG A 211 15.51 18.18 19.12
N LEU A 212 15.90 17.21 19.94
CA LEU A 212 15.57 17.23 21.36
C LEU A 212 16.62 18.02 22.17
N PRO A 213 16.19 18.76 23.21
CA PRO A 213 17.09 19.54 24.04
C PRO A 213 17.98 18.66 24.93
N ASP A 214 19.10 19.23 25.36
CA ASP A 214 19.99 18.61 26.33
C ASP A 214 19.27 18.39 27.66
N THR A 215 19.59 17.29 28.33
CA THR A 215 19.16 17.01 29.71
C THR A 215 20.33 16.48 30.53
N ALA A 216 20.09 16.16 31.80
CA ALA A 216 21.09 15.52 32.66
C ALA A 216 21.59 14.16 32.12
N LEU A 217 20.80 13.50 31.26
CA LEU A 217 21.10 12.19 30.69
C LEU A 217 21.27 12.28 29.17
N TYR A 218 22.29 11.61 28.66
CA TYR A 218 22.47 11.41 27.23
C TYR A 218 23.05 10.03 26.95
N ARG A 219 22.92 9.58 25.70
CA ARG A 219 23.46 8.30 25.26
C ARG A 219 24.81 8.48 24.56
N ASN A 220 25.77 7.64 24.90
CA ASN A 220 27.01 7.43 24.15
C ASN A 220 27.14 5.97 23.74
N GLY A 221 26.90 5.67 22.46
CA GLY A 221 26.81 4.29 21.98
C GLY A 221 25.71 3.52 22.72
N ARG A 222 26.07 2.43 23.40
CA ARG A 222 25.13 1.65 24.23
C ARG A 222 24.90 2.25 25.62
N GLN A 223 25.82 3.07 26.12
CA GLN A 223 25.79 3.53 27.51
C GLN A 223 24.89 4.74 27.68
N LEU A 224 24.18 4.77 28.81
CA LEU A 224 23.53 5.95 29.34
C LEU A 224 24.54 6.67 30.25
N VAL A 225 24.69 7.97 30.02
CA VAL A 225 25.73 8.79 30.66
C VAL A 225 25.07 10.00 31.32
N VAL A 226 25.51 10.28 32.55
CA VAL A 226 25.20 11.53 33.24
C VAL A 226 26.10 12.62 32.68
N ARG A 227 25.52 13.72 32.19
CA ARG A 227 26.26 14.83 31.59
C ARG A 227 27.19 15.48 32.60
N ASP A 228 28.39 15.87 32.15
CA ASP A 228 29.34 16.60 32.97
C ASP A 228 28.72 17.91 33.48
N GLY A 229 28.85 18.14 34.78
CA GLY A 229 28.25 19.30 35.46
C GLY A 229 26.76 19.14 35.81
N ALA A 230 26.10 18.05 35.44
CA ALA A 230 24.74 17.78 35.90
C ALA A 230 24.73 17.29 37.36
N THR A 231 23.93 17.94 38.20
CA THR A 231 23.70 17.51 39.58
C THR A 231 22.59 16.47 39.62
N VAL A 232 22.95 15.20 39.77
CA VAL A 232 22.00 14.08 39.89
C VAL A 232 22.14 13.38 41.25
N THR A 233 21.03 12.84 41.73
CA THR A 233 20.93 12.09 42.99
C THR A 233 21.48 10.66 42.85
N ALA A 234 21.69 9.97 43.97
CA ALA A 234 22.27 8.62 43.97
C ALA A 234 21.37 7.57 43.30
N ASP A 235 20.05 7.70 43.44
CA ASP A 235 19.04 6.87 42.76
C ASP A 235 19.10 7.00 41.23
N VAL A 236 19.44 8.18 40.69
CA VAL A 236 19.67 8.35 39.25
C VAL A 236 20.91 7.58 38.80
N ARG A 237 21.99 7.60 39.58
CA ARG A 237 23.22 6.86 39.26
C ARG A 237 22.96 5.35 39.29
N GLU A 238 22.24 4.86 40.30
CA GLU A 238 21.81 3.47 40.41
C GLU A 238 20.98 3.03 39.19
N ALA A 239 20.01 3.86 38.75
CA ALA A 239 19.22 3.58 37.55
C ALA A 239 20.06 3.54 36.26
N VAL A 240 21.05 4.44 36.14
CA VAL A 240 21.99 4.47 35.02
C VAL A 240 22.90 3.23 35.03
N ASP A 241 23.38 2.80 36.19
CA ASP A 241 24.21 1.61 36.34
C ASP A 241 23.42 0.34 35.95
N ALA A 242 22.19 0.18 36.44
CA ALA A 242 21.29 -0.91 36.05
C ALA A 242 21.05 -0.93 34.52
N PHE A 243 20.83 0.24 33.91
CA PHE A 243 20.70 0.34 32.45
C PHE A 243 21.97 -0.14 31.73
N ASN A 244 23.14 0.30 32.19
CA ASN A 244 24.43 -0.03 31.58
C ASN A 244 24.84 -1.50 31.79
N HIS A 245 24.32 -2.17 32.82
CA HIS A 245 24.45 -3.63 33.01
C HIS A 245 23.46 -4.45 32.16
N GLY A 246 22.52 -3.80 31.45
CA GLY A 246 21.49 -4.46 30.66
C GLY A 246 20.27 -4.90 31.47
N GLU A 247 20.15 -4.49 32.72
CA GLU A 247 19.04 -4.80 33.63
C GLU A 247 17.86 -3.85 33.38
N LEU A 248 17.34 -3.84 32.14
CA LEU A 248 16.44 -2.78 31.66
C LEU A 248 15.12 -2.67 32.42
N HIS A 249 14.52 -3.79 32.86
CA HIS A 249 13.30 -3.73 33.69
C HIS A 249 13.56 -3.15 35.08
N GLU A 250 14.74 -3.40 35.65
CA GLU A 250 15.16 -2.81 36.92
C GLU A 250 15.45 -1.32 36.76
N ALA A 251 16.20 -0.94 35.72
CA ALA A 251 16.44 0.45 35.37
C ALA A 251 15.13 1.23 35.19
N LEU A 252 14.14 0.66 34.50
CA LEU A 252 12.81 1.27 34.35
C LEU A 252 12.15 1.49 35.70
N ALA A 253 12.18 0.49 36.59
CA ALA A 253 11.60 0.58 37.93
C ALA A 253 12.32 1.60 38.82
N LEU A 254 13.64 1.77 38.66
CA LEU A 254 14.44 2.77 39.38
C LEU A 254 14.15 4.19 38.86
N PHE A 255 14.14 4.41 37.54
CA PHE A 255 13.80 5.73 36.97
C PHE A 255 12.40 6.20 37.35
N ARG A 256 11.44 5.27 37.48
CA ARG A 256 10.07 5.56 37.95
C ARG A 256 10.01 6.09 39.39
N LYS A 257 11.04 5.87 40.20
CA LYS A 257 11.15 6.34 41.59
C LYS A 257 11.90 7.67 41.72
N VAL A 258 12.62 8.09 40.67
CA VAL A 258 13.36 9.36 40.63
C VAL A 258 12.37 10.53 40.78
N LYS A 259 12.69 11.46 41.69
CA LYS A 259 11.81 12.59 42.02
C LYS A 259 11.81 13.70 40.98
N ASP A 260 12.95 13.93 40.32
CA ASP A 260 13.03 14.89 39.23
C ASP A 260 12.21 14.37 38.03
N PRO A 261 11.14 15.07 37.62
CA PRO A 261 10.23 14.57 36.61
C PRO A 261 10.87 14.47 35.22
N ILE A 262 11.79 15.37 34.86
CA ILE A 262 12.48 15.31 33.57
C ILE A 262 13.45 14.14 33.57
N VAL A 263 14.30 14.03 34.61
CA VAL A 263 15.30 12.95 34.67
C VAL A 263 14.62 11.58 34.76
N SER A 264 13.54 11.47 35.52
CA SER A 264 12.70 10.27 35.58
C SER A 264 12.19 9.88 34.20
N LEU A 265 11.46 10.76 33.52
CA LEU A 265 10.80 10.44 32.25
C LEU A 265 11.79 10.22 31.10
N VAL A 266 12.87 11.00 31.06
CA VAL A 266 13.92 10.84 30.04
C VAL A 266 14.69 9.54 30.26
N GLY A 267 14.98 9.18 31.52
CA GLY A 267 15.57 7.89 31.86
C GLY A 267 14.68 6.72 31.43
N GLU A 268 13.38 6.78 31.71
CA GLU A 268 12.42 5.78 31.22
C GLU A 268 12.36 5.71 29.69
N ALA A 269 12.45 6.86 29.02
CA ALA A 269 12.48 6.91 27.57
C ALA A 269 13.73 6.22 27.00
N TYR A 270 14.91 6.40 27.61
CA TYR A 270 16.11 5.69 27.18
C TYR A 270 15.99 4.18 27.38
N VAL A 271 15.36 3.72 28.47
CA VAL A 271 15.08 2.30 28.70
C VAL A 271 14.14 1.75 27.63
N ILE A 272 12.97 2.35 27.45
CA ILE A 272 11.92 1.88 26.52
C ILE A 272 12.38 2.01 25.05
N GLY A 273 13.19 3.02 24.75
CA GLY A 273 13.79 3.25 23.44
C GLY A 273 14.99 2.34 23.11
N ASP A 274 15.49 1.57 24.09
CA ASP A 274 16.59 0.62 23.88
C ASP A 274 16.15 -0.60 23.05
N LEU A 275 16.98 -1.07 22.11
CA LEU A 275 16.66 -2.26 21.32
C LEU A 275 16.80 -3.59 22.08
N GLY A 276 17.38 -3.57 23.27
CA GLY A 276 17.39 -4.68 24.23
C GLY A 276 16.14 -4.74 25.11
N TYR A 277 15.32 -3.68 25.16
CA TYR A 277 14.05 -3.71 25.88
C TYR A 277 13.06 -4.60 25.12
N GLU A 278 12.56 -5.63 25.78
CA GLU A 278 11.60 -6.57 25.18
C GLU A 278 10.19 -5.97 25.17
N GLU A 279 9.78 -5.39 24.04
CA GLU A 279 8.42 -4.88 23.88
C GLU A 279 7.39 -5.97 23.52
N LYS A 280 6.16 -5.79 24.01
CA LYS A 280 5.00 -6.52 23.47
C LYS A 280 4.57 -5.88 22.16
N LEU A 281 4.87 -6.54 21.05
CA LEU A 281 4.51 -6.07 19.71
C LEU A 281 3.00 -5.93 19.55
N GLN A 282 2.59 -4.79 18.96
CA GLN A 282 1.22 -4.54 18.53
C GLN A 282 1.14 -4.64 17.01
N PHE A 283 0.14 -5.37 16.51
CA PHE A 283 -0.08 -5.64 15.07
C PHE A 283 -1.40 -5.04 14.57
N GLN A 284 -2.33 -4.72 15.48
CA GLN A 284 -3.64 -4.22 15.11
C GLN A 284 -3.61 -2.72 14.86
N GLU A 285 -4.17 -2.31 13.73
CA GLU A 285 -4.41 -0.91 13.42
C GLU A 285 -5.28 -0.25 14.49
N GLY A 286 -4.97 1.01 14.83
CA GLY A 286 -5.69 1.77 15.87
C GLY A 286 -5.42 1.30 17.31
N LYS A 287 -4.66 0.23 17.52
CA LYS A 287 -4.14 -0.15 18.84
C LYS A 287 -2.72 0.38 19.03
N GLN A 288 -2.30 0.50 20.29
CA GLN A 288 -0.99 1.02 20.69
C GLN A 288 -0.26 0.01 21.57
N THR A 289 1.06 0.11 21.60
CA THR A 289 1.91 -0.64 22.55
C THR A 289 1.73 -0.06 23.95
N ALA A 290 1.39 -0.90 24.94
CA ALA A 290 0.98 -0.44 26.27
C ALA A 290 2.06 0.41 26.98
N ASP A 291 3.31 -0.07 27.03
CA ASP A 291 4.41 0.63 27.70
C ASP A 291 4.75 1.95 27.00
N PHE A 292 4.67 1.97 25.67
CA PHE A 292 4.90 3.18 24.88
C PHE A 292 3.83 4.22 25.18
N LYS A 293 2.57 3.77 25.26
CA LYS A 293 1.43 4.61 25.64
C LYS A 293 1.56 5.14 27.06
N GLU A 294 1.93 4.28 28.01
CA GLU A 294 2.11 4.69 29.41
C GLU A 294 3.16 5.80 29.54
N LEU A 295 4.31 5.63 28.88
CA LEU A 295 5.36 6.65 28.86
C LEU A 295 4.86 7.97 28.25
N ALA A 296 4.19 7.90 27.09
CA ALA A 296 3.64 9.07 26.41
C ALA A 296 2.60 9.81 27.26
N ASP A 297 1.69 9.09 27.93
CA ASP A 297 0.68 9.65 28.81
C ASP A 297 1.32 10.38 30.01
N ARG A 298 2.42 9.82 30.55
CA ARG A 298 3.15 10.42 31.67
C ARG A 298 3.91 11.68 31.27
N PHE A 299 4.57 11.69 30.11
CA PHE A 299 5.13 12.91 29.53
C PHE A 299 4.06 13.97 29.30
N ALA A 300 2.93 13.60 28.69
CA ALA A 300 1.82 14.53 28.44
C ALA A 300 1.26 15.11 29.75
N LYS A 301 1.15 14.30 30.81
CA LYS A 301 0.72 14.76 32.15
C LYS A 301 1.72 15.73 32.77
N ALA A 302 3.01 15.43 32.68
CA ALA A 302 4.06 16.27 33.23
C ALA A 302 4.15 17.63 32.50
N ALA A 303 4.13 17.63 31.16
CA ALA A 303 4.14 18.85 30.35
C ALA A 303 2.88 19.72 30.55
N LYS A 304 1.74 19.10 30.91
CA LYS A 304 0.53 19.82 31.31
C LYS A 304 0.62 20.42 32.71
N THR A 305 1.47 19.88 33.58
CA THR A 305 1.64 20.37 34.95
C THR A 305 2.64 21.52 34.99
N ASP A 306 3.67 21.48 34.14
CA ASP A 306 4.67 22.54 34.00
C ASP A 306 4.74 23.07 32.56
N HIS A 307 3.82 23.98 32.24
CA HIS A 307 3.72 24.60 30.91
C HIS A 307 4.91 25.51 30.56
N SER A 308 5.69 25.93 31.56
CA SER A 308 6.84 26.82 31.36
C SER A 308 8.09 26.07 30.91
N ASN A 309 8.10 24.75 31.09
CA ASN A 309 9.25 23.91 30.81
C ASN A 309 9.31 23.49 29.34
N SER A 310 10.06 24.28 28.56
CA SER A 310 10.24 24.05 27.13
C SER A 310 10.91 22.71 26.80
N GLU A 311 11.79 22.19 27.68
CA GLU A 311 12.42 20.89 27.50
C GLU A 311 11.40 19.77 27.60
N LEU A 312 10.63 19.78 28.68
CA LEU A 312 9.56 18.82 28.91
C LEU A 312 8.51 18.85 27.80
N ALA A 313 8.18 20.04 27.28
CA ALA A 313 7.26 20.18 26.15
C ALA A 313 7.81 19.51 24.88
N ALA A 314 9.09 19.69 24.56
CA ALA A 314 9.73 19.07 23.39
C ALA A 314 9.77 17.53 23.51
N TYR A 315 10.18 17.00 24.66
CA TYR A 315 10.17 15.56 24.90
C TYR A 315 8.76 14.98 24.91
N ALA A 316 7.77 15.68 25.46
CA ALA A 316 6.38 15.22 25.46
C ALA A 316 5.80 15.16 24.05
N GLN A 317 6.18 16.08 23.16
CA GLN A 317 5.78 16.03 21.77
C GLN A 317 6.39 14.83 21.02
N ALA A 318 7.68 14.55 21.21
CA ALA A 318 8.30 13.37 20.63
C ALA A 318 7.73 12.06 21.22
N ALA A 319 7.53 12.01 22.54
CA ALA A 319 6.93 10.87 23.22
C ALA A 319 5.50 10.57 22.72
N ALA A 320 4.73 11.58 22.30
CA ALA A 320 3.39 11.39 21.74
C ALA A 320 3.37 10.56 20.44
N TRP A 321 4.49 10.48 19.71
CA TRP A 321 4.61 9.67 18.49
C TRP A 321 4.97 8.20 18.78
N LEU A 322 5.58 7.92 19.93
CA LEU A 322 6.04 6.59 20.31
C LEU A 322 4.93 5.51 20.32
N PRO A 323 3.70 5.76 20.84
CA PRO A 323 2.66 4.74 20.92
C PRO A 323 2.21 4.20 19.56
N ALA A 324 2.45 4.95 18.48
CA ALA A 324 2.11 4.57 17.12
C ALA A 324 3.19 3.72 16.43
N LEU A 325 4.32 3.43 17.10
CA LEU A 325 5.29 2.45 16.61
C LEU A 325 4.71 1.04 16.75
N ILE A 326 3.95 0.63 15.74
CA ILE A 326 3.26 -0.67 15.63
C ILE A 326 3.67 -1.42 14.36
N MET A 327 3.41 -2.71 14.27
CA MET A 327 3.72 -3.53 13.09
C MET A 327 2.68 -3.37 11.97
N SER A 328 2.38 -2.12 11.63
CA SER A 328 1.46 -1.72 10.55
C SER A 328 1.99 -0.44 9.89
N ARG A 329 1.73 -0.29 8.59
CA ARG A 329 2.20 0.85 7.77
C ARG A 329 1.72 2.21 8.30
N SER A 330 0.61 2.24 9.04
CA SER A 330 0.09 3.44 9.70
C SER A 330 1.06 4.05 10.74
N GLY A 331 1.98 3.26 11.30
CA GLY A 331 3.01 3.74 12.22
C GLY A 331 4.18 4.48 11.55
N ARG A 332 4.30 4.40 10.22
CA ARG A 332 5.43 4.93 9.45
C ARG A 332 5.67 6.42 9.69
N THR A 333 4.62 7.23 9.66
CA THR A 333 4.73 8.68 9.84
C THR A 333 5.44 9.04 11.14
N ASN A 334 5.07 8.37 12.22
CA ASN A 334 5.63 8.62 13.55
C ASN A 334 7.06 8.10 13.72
N ALA A 335 7.40 6.98 13.07
CA ALA A 335 8.79 6.51 13.00
C ALA A 335 9.69 7.52 12.27
N VAL A 336 9.25 8.05 11.13
CA VAL A 336 9.99 9.08 10.37
C VAL A 336 10.19 10.33 11.22
N ARG A 337 9.13 10.83 11.89
CA ARG A 337 9.23 11.99 12.78
C ARG A 337 10.29 11.80 13.88
N LEU A 338 10.24 10.68 14.59
CA LEU A 338 11.18 10.37 15.67
C LEU A 338 12.62 10.23 15.17
N VAL A 339 12.82 9.63 14.00
CA VAL A 339 14.14 9.49 13.37
C VAL A 339 14.69 10.84 12.90
N ALA A 340 13.84 11.70 12.35
CA ALA A 340 14.25 12.98 11.78
C ALA A 340 14.75 13.99 12.82
N LEU A 341 14.47 13.78 14.11
CA LEU A 341 15.05 14.54 15.23
C LEU A 341 16.56 14.28 15.43
N GLY A 342 17.12 13.28 14.74
CA GLY A 342 18.51 12.86 14.89
C GLY A 342 18.75 11.99 16.14
N PRO A 343 19.94 11.37 16.26
CA PRO A 343 20.27 10.48 17.39
C PRO A 343 20.70 11.23 18.66
N GLU A 344 21.10 12.49 18.55
CA GLU A 344 21.57 13.30 19.68
C GLU A 344 20.41 13.62 20.64
N ASN A 345 20.60 13.33 21.93
CA ASN A 345 19.58 13.47 22.99
C ASN A 345 18.24 12.77 22.71
N ASN A 346 18.18 11.86 21.73
CA ASN A 346 16.94 11.25 21.30
C ASN A 346 16.81 9.81 21.81
N PRO A 347 16.13 9.59 22.95
CA PRO A 347 15.93 8.25 23.48
C PRO A 347 15.12 7.35 22.53
N PHE A 348 14.30 7.93 21.65
CA PHE A 348 13.42 7.18 20.76
C PHE A 348 14.09 6.76 19.43
N TYR A 349 15.26 7.34 19.11
CA TYR A 349 15.87 7.24 17.78
C TYR A 349 16.07 5.80 17.31
N TYR A 350 16.72 4.97 18.11
CA TYR A 350 17.12 3.63 17.68
C TYR A 350 15.91 2.69 17.54
N LYS A 351 14.95 2.77 18.46
CA LYS A 351 13.66 2.08 18.34
C LYS A 351 12.92 2.53 17.08
N ALA A 352 12.75 3.83 16.89
CA ALA A 352 12.08 4.39 15.71
C ALA A 352 12.78 4.00 14.42
N ARG A 353 14.13 3.98 14.38
CA ARG A 353 14.92 3.56 13.22
C ARG A 353 14.68 2.09 12.87
N LEU A 354 14.57 1.21 13.86
CA LEU A 354 14.23 -0.19 13.62
C LEU A 354 12.84 -0.34 13.00
N TYR A 355 11.85 0.40 13.51
CA TYR A 355 10.49 0.38 12.97
C TYR A 355 10.43 0.97 11.55
N GLU A 356 11.08 2.12 11.32
CA GLU A 356 11.21 2.72 9.99
C GLU A 356 11.85 1.75 8.99
N ALA A 357 12.94 1.09 9.38
CA ALA A 357 13.61 0.10 8.54
C ALA A 357 12.70 -1.09 8.24
N ARG A 358 11.87 -1.55 9.19
CA ARG A 358 10.87 -2.61 8.92
C ARG A 358 9.84 -2.14 7.91
N TYR A 359 9.26 -0.94 8.06
CA TYR A 359 8.31 -0.41 7.09
C TYR A 359 8.94 -0.29 5.70
N HIS A 360 10.16 0.25 5.63
CA HIS A 360 10.87 0.42 4.37
C HIS A 360 11.21 -0.93 3.71
N TYR A 361 11.59 -1.94 4.51
CA TYR A 361 11.84 -3.29 4.00
C TYR A 361 10.58 -3.93 3.42
N TRP A 362 9.46 -3.85 4.15
CA TRP A 362 8.21 -4.50 3.72
C TRP A 362 7.53 -3.78 2.57
N ASP A 363 7.54 -2.44 2.54
CA ASP A 363 7.12 -1.67 1.36
C ASP A 363 7.97 -2.08 0.12
N GLY A 364 9.28 -2.30 0.31
CA GLY A 364 10.16 -2.80 -0.75
C GLY A 364 9.90 -4.25 -1.14
N ALA A 365 9.52 -5.11 -0.20
CA ALA A 365 9.17 -6.50 -0.48
C ALA A 365 7.86 -6.62 -1.25
N GLU A 366 6.85 -5.84 -0.86
CA GLU A 366 5.55 -5.77 -1.53
C GLU A 366 5.70 -5.22 -2.96
N GLY A 367 6.45 -4.13 -3.13
CA GLY A 367 6.69 -3.52 -4.44
C GLY A 367 7.74 -4.21 -5.31
N GLY A 368 8.34 -5.33 -4.87
CA GLY A 368 9.44 -5.99 -5.59
C GLY A 368 10.72 -5.15 -5.73
N ASN A 369 10.89 -4.12 -4.90
CA ASN A 369 12.01 -3.19 -4.94
C ASN A 369 13.17 -3.69 -4.06
N ASN A 370 14.13 -4.36 -4.70
CA ASN A 370 15.31 -4.90 -4.02
C ASN A 370 16.25 -3.82 -3.47
N GLU A 371 16.35 -2.64 -4.09
CA GLU A 371 17.18 -1.55 -3.59
C GLU A 371 16.65 -1.00 -2.27
N MET A 372 15.33 -0.84 -2.17
CA MET A 372 14.63 -0.41 -0.96
C MET A 372 14.85 -1.41 0.19
N LYS A 373 14.76 -2.72 -0.10
CA LYS A 373 15.06 -3.78 0.87
C LYS A 373 16.51 -3.72 1.34
N GLN A 374 17.48 -3.61 0.42
CA GLN A 374 18.90 -3.51 0.76
C GLN A 374 19.19 -2.27 1.60
N ARG A 375 18.53 -1.15 1.31
CA ARG A 375 18.65 0.08 2.09
C ARG A 375 18.14 -0.11 3.52
N ALA A 376 16.96 -0.69 3.70
CA ALA A 376 16.45 -1.02 5.03
C ALA A 376 17.41 -1.96 5.79
N GLN A 377 17.94 -2.98 5.12
CA GLN A 377 18.92 -3.91 5.70
C GLN A 377 20.21 -3.19 6.10
N SER A 378 20.67 -2.21 5.33
CA SER A 378 21.84 -1.39 5.68
C SER A 378 21.63 -0.60 6.98
N TRP A 379 20.44 -0.02 7.17
CA TRP A 379 20.10 0.65 8.44
C TRP A 379 20.10 -0.32 9.60
N MET A 380 19.54 -1.53 9.42
CA MET A 380 19.55 -2.56 10.45
C MET A 380 20.96 -3.11 10.72
N ALA A 381 21.84 -3.14 9.72
CA ALA A 381 23.25 -3.52 9.91
C ALA A 381 24.01 -2.49 10.75
N GLU A 382 23.73 -1.20 10.57
CA GLU A 382 24.28 -0.15 11.45
C GLU A 382 23.79 -0.29 12.90
N LEU A 383 22.49 -0.56 13.09
CA LEU A 383 21.95 -0.87 14.42
C LEU A 383 22.61 -2.13 15.01
N LYS A 384 22.85 -3.17 14.21
CA LYS A 384 23.46 -4.43 14.67
C LYS A 384 24.88 -4.25 15.21
N LYS A 385 25.62 -3.23 14.75
CA LYS A 385 26.94 -2.90 15.33
C LYS A 385 26.83 -2.55 16.81
N LEU A 386 25.73 -1.93 17.22
CA LEU A 386 25.45 -1.57 18.61
C LEU A 386 24.72 -2.69 19.37
N TRP A 387 23.78 -3.40 18.73
CA TRP A 387 23.05 -4.54 19.34
C TRP A 387 23.27 -5.85 18.56
N PRO A 388 24.48 -6.42 18.57
CA PRO A 388 24.79 -7.64 17.84
C PRO A 388 23.98 -8.85 18.32
N GLU A 389 23.52 -8.84 19.57
CA GLU A 389 22.69 -9.88 20.18
C GLU A 389 21.22 -9.83 19.74
N ASN A 390 20.74 -8.68 19.24
CA ASN A 390 19.33 -8.52 18.92
C ASN A 390 18.91 -9.45 17.76
N SER A 391 18.01 -10.39 18.06
CA SER A 391 17.60 -11.45 17.15
C SER A 391 16.90 -10.95 15.89
N VAL A 392 16.20 -9.82 15.97
CA VAL A 392 15.52 -9.19 14.82
C VAL A 392 16.57 -8.64 13.87
N LEU A 393 17.53 -7.86 14.37
CA LEU A 393 18.59 -7.28 13.55
C LEU A 393 19.43 -8.38 12.87
N ARG A 394 19.74 -9.46 13.59
CA ARG A 394 20.40 -10.65 13.04
C ARG A 394 19.62 -11.24 11.86
N GLN A 395 18.32 -11.45 12.02
CA GLN A 395 17.44 -12.00 10.98
C GLN A 395 17.40 -11.14 9.71
N TYR A 396 17.11 -9.84 9.83
CA TYR A 396 17.03 -8.96 8.66
C TYR A 396 18.40 -8.77 7.98
N THR A 397 19.50 -8.97 8.69
CA THR A 397 20.86 -8.92 8.14
C THR A 397 21.36 -10.28 7.63
N GLY A 398 20.47 -11.26 7.46
CA GLY A 398 20.74 -12.51 6.74
C GLY A 398 21.07 -13.72 7.63
N GLU A 399 21.04 -13.57 8.96
CA GLU A 399 21.25 -14.70 9.86
C GLU A 399 19.97 -15.51 10.04
N GLN A 400 20.07 -16.83 9.83
CA GLN A 400 18.93 -17.73 9.96
C GLN A 400 18.63 -18.04 11.43
N VAL A 401 17.35 -18.06 11.79
CA VAL A 401 16.92 -18.61 13.09
C VAL A 401 16.89 -20.14 12.96
N PRO A 402 17.70 -20.88 13.74
CA PRO A 402 17.68 -22.33 13.67
C PRO A 402 16.31 -22.85 14.14
N TRP A 403 15.80 -23.84 13.42
CA TRP A 403 14.64 -24.61 13.87
C TRP A 403 15.08 -25.64 14.92
N ALA A 404 14.16 -25.94 15.83
CA ALA A 404 14.36 -27.00 16.82
C ALA A 404 14.59 -28.36 16.11
N GLU A 405 15.40 -29.22 16.73
CA GLU A 405 15.91 -30.45 16.10
C GLU A 405 14.78 -31.36 15.59
N GLU A 406 13.65 -31.40 16.30
CA GLU A 406 12.47 -32.17 15.93
C GLU A 406 11.77 -31.71 14.64
N LEU A 407 12.08 -30.50 14.16
CA LEU A 407 11.58 -29.94 12.91
C LEU A 407 12.60 -30.05 11.77
N ASN A 408 13.77 -30.65 12.01
CA ASN A 408 14.80 -30.87 11.00
C ASN A 408 14.66 -32.28 10.39
N ALA A 409 15.00 -32.40 9.12
CA ALA A 409 14.90 -33.62 8.35
C ALA A 409 15.90 -34.68 8.84
N ASP A 410 15.39 -35.82 9.30
CA ASP A 410 16.21 -37.00 9.58
C ASP A 410 16.34 -37.87 8.32
N THR A 411 17.34 -37.54 7.50
CA THR A 411 17.66 -38.26 6.26
C THR A 411 18.34 -39.61 6.50
N SER A 412 18.75 -39.90 7.74
CA SER A 412 19.33 -41.19 8.12
C SER A 412 18.26 -42.26 8.33
N ARG A 413 17.07 -41.86 8.78
CA ARG A 413 15.94 -42.76 9.08
C ARG A 413 14.89 -42.82 7.98
N HIS A 414 14.86 -41.87 7.06
CA HIS A 414 13.82 -41.74 6.04
C HIS A 414 14.40 -41.45 4.65
N PRO A 415 13.71 -41.85 3.55
CA PRO A 415 14.07 -41.42 2.21
C PRO A 415 14.20 -39.88 2.16
N VAL A 416 15.29 -39.40 1.55
CA VAL A 416 15.68 -37.99 1.59
C VAL A 416 14.53 -37.04 1.22
N TRP A 417 13.82 -37.34 0.14
CA TRP A 417 12.69 -36.51 -0.32
C TRP A 417 11.55 -36.45 0.70
N ALA A 418 11.27 -37.55 1.40
CA ALA A 418 10.20 -37.64 2.39
C ALA A 418 10.57 -36.92 3.70
N ALA A 419 11.85 -37.01 4.10
CA ALA A 419 12.37 -36.30 5.25
C ALA A 419 12.25 -34.78 5.08
N TYR A 420 12.66 -34.25 3.91
CA TYR A 420 12.55 -32.83 3.62
C TYR A 420 11.11 -32.35 3.43
N LEU A 421 10.23 -33.18 2.84
CA LEU A 421 8.80 -32.84 2.76
C LEU A 421 8.16 -32.72 4.15
N ARG A 422 8.50 -33.65 5.06
CA ARG A 422 8.04 -33.60 6.46
C ARG A 422 8.57 -32.38 7.19
N GLU A 423 9.85 -32.04 7.01
CA GLU A 423 10.46 -30.81 7.55
C GLU A 423 9.70 -29.57 7.05
N ALA A 424 9.50 -29.44 5.74
CA ALA A 424 8.79 -28.30 5.15
C ALA A 424 7.36 -28.18 5.69
N TYR A 425 6.62 -29.29 5.73
CA TYR A 425 5.26 -29.33 6.28
C TYR A 425 5.23 -28.96 7.77
N GLY A 426 6.10 -29.55 8.59
CA GLY A 426 6.15 -29.31 10.04
C GLY A 426 6.48 -27.85 10.37
N ARG A 427 7.42 -27.25 9.64
CA ARG A 427 7.78 -25.83 9.80
C ARG A 427 6.64 -24.91 9.38
N GLN A 428 5.93 -25.21 8.28
CA GLN A 428 4.77 -24.42 7.86
C GLN A 428 3.63 -24.50 8.89
N ILE A 429 3.31 -25.68 9.41
CA ILE A 429 2.34 -25.84 10.49
C ILE A 429 2.74 -25.01 11.71
N ARG A 430 4.01 -25.03 12.12
CA ARG A 430 4.49 -24.25 13.27
C ARG A 430 4.35 -22.74 13.07
N ILE A 431 4.63 -22.24 11.87
CA ILE A 431 4.43 -20.83 11.51
C ILE A 431 2.95 -20.47 11.62
N MET A 432 2.09 -21.26 11.01
CA MET A 432 0.64 -21.02 11.00
C MET A 432 0.04 -21.07 12.41
N GLU A 433 0.40 -22.07 13.21
CA GLU A 433 -0.01 -22.15 14.63
C GLU A 433 0.38 -20.89 15.38
N ARG A 434 1.62 -20.43 15.23
CA ARG A 434 2.09 -19.22 15.91
C ARG A 434 1.30 -17.98 15.48
N PHE A 435 0.97 -17.83 14.20
CA PHE A 435 0.12 -16.73 13.73
C PHE A 435 -1.27 -16.81 14.38
N PHE A 436 -1.90 -17.97 14.37
CA PHE A 436 -3.26 -18.13 14.90
C PHE A 436 -3.37 -18.08 16.42
N THR A 437 -2.30 -18.36 17.16
CA THR A 437 -2.31 -18.29 18.64
C THR A 437 -1.75 -16.99 19.21
N CYS A 438 -0.85 -16.31 18.49
CA CYS A 438 -0.14 -15.14 19.02
C CYS A 438 -0.42 -13.83 18.26
N ARG A 439 -0.97 -13.89 17.04
CA ARG A 439 -1.17 -12.70 16.21
C ARG A 439 -2.63 -12.47 15.82
N GLN A 440 -3.40 -13.54 15.61
CA GLN A 440 -4.79 -13.42 15.19
C GLN A 440 -5.63 -12.66 16.23
N GLY A 441 -6.31 -11.61 15.77
CA GLY A 441 -7.20 -10.80 16.57
C GLY A 441 -8.50 -11.52 16.96
N PRO A 442 -9.24 -11.00 17.95
CA PRO A 442 -10.52 -11.56 18.38
C PRO A 442 -11.61 -11.47 17.30
N ASP A 443 -11.42 -10.61 16.29
CA ASP A 443 -12.28 -10.49 15.11
C ASP A 443 -11.90 -11.46 13.98
N GLY A 444 -10.80 -12.21 14.13
CA GLY A 444 -10.32 -13.19 13.16
C GLY A 444 -9.22 -12.69 12.22
N GLY A 445 -8.97 -11.38 12.17
CA GLY A 445 -7.94 -10.77 11.31
C GLY A 445 -6.52 -11.09 11.77
N LEU A 446 -5.57 -11.07 10.84
CA LEU A 446 -4.12 -11.29 11.06
C LEU A 446 -3.33 -9.96 11.07
N GLY A 447 -4.00 -8.84 10.81
CA GLY A 447 -3.48 -7.49 10.97
C GLY A 447 -3.04 -6.81 9.67
N GLY A 448 -3.18 -7.47 8.51
CA GLY A 448 -3.07 -6.84 7.19
C GLY A 448 -4.37 -6.17 6.74
N GLY A 449 -5.50 -6.55 7.35
CA GLY A 449 -6.83 -6.22 6.86
C GLY A 449 -7.40 -7.38 6.05
N TYR A 450 -8.72 -7.52 5.99
CA TYR A 450 -9.35 -8.73 5.46
C TYR A 450 -9.04 -9.01 3.98
N GLY A 451 -8.83 -7.96 3.17
CA GLY A 451 -8.39 -8.07 1.78
C GLY A 451 -7.03 -8.76 1.66
N ASP A 452 -6.03 -8.31 2.42
CA ASP A 452 -4.68 -8.87 2.35
C ASP A 452 -4.55 -10.19 3.14
N ASP A 453 -5.21 -10.29 4.30
CA ASP A 453 -5.16 -11.48 5.16
C ASP A 453 -5.70 -12.72 4.43
N CYS A 454 -6.67 -12.55 3.50
CA CYS A 454 -7.22 -13.66 2.73
C CYS A 454 -6.20 -14.25 1.75
N GLU A 455 -5.22 -13.49 1.27
CA GLU A 455 -4.27 -13.99 0.27
C GLU A 455 -3.37 -15.11 0.81
N LEU A 456 -3.10 -15.12 2.11
CA LEU A 456 -2.35 -16.20 2.78
C LEU A 456 -2.98 -17.57 2.55
N MET A 457 -4.30 -17.60 2.34
CA MET A 457 -5.08 -18.81 2.11
C MET A 457 -4.69 -19.53 0.82
N ARG A 458 -4.14 -18.80 -0.16
CA ARG A 458 -3.61 -19.36 -1.41
C ARG A 458 -2.48 -20.36 -1.21
N THR A 459 -1.84 -20.37 -0.04
CA THR A 459 -0.79 -21.33 0.33
C THR A 459 -1.15 -22.13 1.58
N TRP A 460 -1.75 -21.48 2.59
CA TRP A 460 -1.97 -22.11 3.89
C TRP A 460 -3.08 -23.16 3.88
N MET A 461 -4.07 -23.01 2.99
CA MET A 461 -5.18 -23.97 2.95
C MET A 461 -4.77 -25.30 2.36
N GLN A 462 -3.86 -25.35 1.38
CA GLN A 462 -3.34 -26.62 0.86
C GLN A 462 -2.62 -27.39 1.96
N ILE A 463 -1.89 -26.68 2.83
CA ILE A 463 -1.25 -27.28 4.02
C ILE A 463 -2.30 -27.75 5.02
N ALA A 464 -3.33 -26.93 5.29
CA ALA A 464 -4.41 -27.27 6.23
C ALA A 464 -5.33 -28.41 5.75
N ALA A 465 -5.41 -28.64 4.44
CA ALA A 465 -6.20 -29.71 3.83
C ALA A 465 -5.54 -31.09 3.96
N ILE A 466 -4.24 -31.15 4.28
CA ILE A 466 -3.57 -32.42 4.57
C ILE A 466 -4.24 -33.02 5.82
N SER A 467 -4.54 -34.32 5.79
CA SER A 467 -5.34 -34.99 6.82
C SER A 467 -4.73 -34.88 8.23
N SER A 468 -3.40 -34.81 8.33
CA SER A 468 -2.64 -34.59 9.56
C SER A 468 -2.47 -33.12 9.98
N ALA A 469 -3.21 -32.19 9.39
CA ALA A 469 -3.11 -30.77 9.76
C ALA A 469 -3.62 -30.52 11.19
N SER A 470 -2.97 -29.57 11.86
CA SER A 470 -3.32 -29.14 13.22
C SER A 470 -4.73 -28.57 13.26
N GLU A 471 -5.52 -28.96 14.26
CA GLU A 471 -6.85 -28.37 14.45
C GLU A 471 -6.74 -26.88 14.83
N THR A 472 -5.67 -26.47 15.51
CA THR A 472 -5.37 -25.05 15.77
C THR A 472 -5.27 -24.25 14.48
N VAL A 473 -4.65 -24.84 13.44
CA VAL A 473 -4.55 -24.23 12.11
C VAL A 473 -5.92 -24.10 11.47
N ARG A 474 -6.70 -25.18 11.41
CA ARG A 474 -8.01 -25.16 10.75
C ARG A 474 -8.97 -24.21 11.45
N ALA A 475 -9.00 -24.22 12.78
CA ALA A 475 -9.79 -23.29 13.58
C ALA A 475 -9.35 -21.83 13.41
N GLY A 476 -8.05 -21.59 13.20
CA GLY A 476 -7.53 -20.27 12.88
C GLY A 476 -8.02 -19.75 11.52
N ILE A 477 -7.93 -20.58 10.49
CA ILE A 477 -8.46 -20.28 9.14
C ILE A 477 -9.98 -20.05 9.19
N GLU A 478 -10.70 -20.85 9.96
CA GLU A 478 -12.14 -20.71 10.16
C GLU A 478 -12.49 -19.36 10.80
N ARG A 479 -11.80 -18.95 11.88
CA ARG A 479 -11.98 -17.62 12.47
C ARG A 479 -11.71 -16.47 11.50
N LEU A 480 -10.67 -16.59 10.68
CA LEU A 480 -10.39 -15.59 9.63
C LEU A 480 -11.53 -15.53 8.61
N SER A 481 -12.00 -16.69 8.15
CA SER A 481 -13.10 -16.80 7.18
C SER A 481 -14.42 -16.25 7.74
N GLU A 482 -14.70 -16.44 9.03
CA GLU A 482 -15.83 -15.82 9.74
C GLU A 482 -15.69 -14.30 9.81
N GLY A 483 -14.50 -13.79 10.14
CA GLY A 483 -14.20 -12.36 10.16
C GLY A 483 -14.43 -11.72 8.79
N ILE A 484 -13.95 -12.35 7.72
CA ILE A 484 -14.14 -11.92 6.33
C ILE A 484 -15.63 -11.93 5.97
N TRP A 485 -16.35 -13.01 6.25
CA TRP A 485 -17.78 -13.11 5.97
C TRP A 485 -18.59 -12.00 6.64
N LYS A 486 -18.28 -11.68 7.90
CA LYS A 486 -19.00 -10.67 8.67
C LYS A 486 -18.68 -9.24 8.25
N ASN A 487 -17.40 -8.94 8.05
CA ASN A 487 -16.91 -7.58 7.96
C ASN A 487 -16.72 -7.13 6.50
N GLU A 488 -16.18 -7.99 5.64
CA GLU A 488 -15.83 -7.65 4.26
C GLU A 488 -16.93 -8.01 3.25
N LEU A 489 -17.63 -9.12 3.49
CA LEU A 489 -18.60 -9.64 2.52
C LEU A 489 -20.02 -9.10 2.74
N LYS A 490 -20.73 -8.90 1.64
CA LYS A 490 -22.18 -8.71 1.55
C LYS A 490 -22.68 -9.57 0.40
N ASP A 491 -23.73 -10.34 0.62
CA ASP A 491 -24.23 -11.32 -0.36
C ASP A 491 -23.13 -12.24 -0.94
N GLY A 492 -22.12 -12.60 -0.12
CA GLY A 492 -21.03 -13.50 -0.51
C GLY A 492 -19.92 -12.88 -1.37
N PHE A 493 -19.86 -11.55 -1.51
CA PHE A 493 -18.81 -10.81 -2.24
C PHE A 493 -18.41 -9.52 -1.53
N SER A 494 -17.26 -8.93 -1.88
CA SER A 494 -16.82 -7.63 -1.36
C SER A 494 -17.90 -6.57 -1.54
N ARG A 495 -18.10 -5.71 -0.53
CA ARG A 495 -19.22 -4.74 -0.51
C ARG A 495 -19.16 -3.75 -1.69
N SER A 496 -18.02 -3.08 -1.82
CA SER A 496 -17.83 -1.98 -2.78
C SER A 496 -17.52 -2.51 -4.18
N ILE A 497 -17.82 -1.70 -5.19
CA ILE A 497 -17.36 -1.94 -6.56
C ILE A 497 -15.85 -1.72 -6.61
N GLY A 498 -15.11 -2.77 -6.92
CA GLY A 498 -13.67 -2.76 -7.18
C GLY A 498 -13.37 -3.62 -8.40
N ASP A 499 -12.12 -3.63 -8.84
CA ASP A 499 -11.70 -4.54 -9.91
C ASP A 499 -11.83 -6.02 -9.49
N VAL A 500 -11.88 -6.93 -10.48
CA VAL A 500 -12.20 -8.35 -10.29
C VAL A 500 -11.18 -9.07 -9.40
N GLU A 501 -9.94 -8.58 -9.34
CA GLU A 501 -8.94 -9.10 -8.42
C GLU A 501 -9.38 -8.82 -6.98
N HIS A 502 -9.36 -7.56 -6.56
CA HIS A 502 -9.64 -7.19 -5.17
C HIS A 502 -11.09 -7.49 -4.75
N SER A 503 -12.04 -7.45 -5.69
CA SER A 503 -13.46 -7.72 -5.39
C SER A 503 -13.75 -9.20 -5.16
N ALA A 504 -13.02 -10.11 -5.84
CA ALA A 504 -13.26 -11.55 -5.71
C ALA A 504 -12.40 -12.20 -4.63
N GLU A 505 -11.26 -11.62 -4.28
CA GLU A 505 -10.29 -12.20 -3.35
C GLU A 505 -10.87 -12.64 -2.00
N PRO A 506 -11.53 -11.76 -1.22
CA PRO A 506 -11.96 -12.14 0.13
C PRO A 506 -12.93 -13.33 0.12
N SER A 507 -13.82 -13.41 -0.88
CA SER A 507 -14.76 -14.53 -0.99
C SER A 507 -14.12 -15.77 -1.62
N ALA A 508 -13.38 -15.62 -2.73
CA ALA A 508 -12.89 -16.74 -3.52
C ALA A 508 -11.70 -17.47 -2.89
N ASP A 509 -10.93 -16.78 -2.05
CA ASP A 509 -9.80 -17.37 -1.32
C ASP A 509 -10.22 -17.90 0.07
N THR A 510 -11.49 -17.76 0.48
CA THR A 510 -12.00 -18.29 1.76
C THR A 510 -13.16 -19.28 1.64
N LEU A 511 -14.26 -18.90 0.99
CA LEU A 511 -15.49 -19.70 1.02
C LEU A 511 -15.34 -21.04 0.29
N PRO A 512 -14.85 -21.09 -0.96
CA PRO A 512 -14.73 -22.36 -1.70
C PRO A 512 -13.81 -23.36 -0.99
N THR A 513 -12.79 -22.85 -0.33
CA THR A 513 -11.79 -23.64 0.38
C THR A 513 -12.26 -24.14 1.73
N MET A 514 -13.18 -23.45 2.40
CA MET A 514 -13.83 -23.97 3.60
C MET A 514 -14.64 -25.24 3.33
N LEU A 515 -15.18 -25.42 2.11
CA LEU A 515 -15.84 -26.69 1.71
C LEU A 515 -14.86 -27.87 1.76
N LEU A 516 -13.55 -27.63 1.55
CA LEU A 516 -12.53 -28.67 1.63
C LEU A 516 -12.12 -28.95 3.09
N ILE A 517 -11.77 -27.91 3.85
CA ILE A 517 -11.18 -28.09 5.19
C ILE A 517 -12.22 -28.40 6.28
N ARG A 518 -13.47 -28.00 6.07
CA ARG A 518 -14.64 -28.35 6.90
C ARG A 518 -15.64 -29.16 6.07
N TYR A 519 -15.13 -30.21 5.43
CA TYR A 519 -15.94 -31.13 4.63
C TYR A 519 -17.15 -31.62 5.42
N GLY A 520 -18.35 -31.33 4.92
CA GLY A 520 -19.64 -31.79 5.45
C GLY A 520 -20.39 -30.72 6.23
N ASP A 521 -19.76 -29.56 6.48
CA ASP A 521 -20.40 -28.45 7.16
C ASP A 521 -21.35 -27.68 6.21
N PRO A 522 -22.67 -27.69 6.47
CA PRO A 522 -23.64 -27.04 5.59
C PRO A 522 -23.49 -25.51 5.56
N LEU A 523 -22.90 -24.88 6.58
CA LEU A 523 -22.74 -23.43 6.65
C LEU A 523 -21.89 -22.92 5.49
N TRP A 524 -20.76 -23.55 5.25
CA TRP A 524 -19.82 -23.13 4.20
C TRP A 524 -20.36 -23.40 2.80
N VAL A 525 -21.13 -24.48 2.64
CA VAL A 525 -21.86 -24.77 1.40
C VAL A 525 -22.86 -23.66 1.11
N GLU A 526 -23.71 -23.30 2.07
CA GLU A 526 -24.71 -22.23 1.90
C GLU A 526 -24.06 -20.88 1.58
N ARG A 527 -22.97 -20.53 2.28
CA ARG A 527 -22.22 -19.30 2.03
C ARG A 527 -21.63 -19.26 0.62
N ASN A 528 -21.06 -20.36 0.15
CA ASN A 528 -20.53 -20.44 -1.22
C ASN A 528 -21.64 -20.41 -2.28
N MET A 529 -22.81 -21.00 -2.00
CA MET A 529 -24.01 -20.86 -2.84
C MET A 529 -24.46 -19.40 -2.95
N ARG A 530 -24.37 -18.61 -1.87
CA ARG A 530 -24.67 -17.17 -1.89
C ARG A 530 -23.78 -16.44 -2.89
N SER A 531 -22.48 -16.73 -2.90
CA SER A 531 -21.53 -16.17 -3.88
C SER A 531 -21.87 -16.58 -5.31
N CYS A 532 -22.16 -17.86 -5.55
CA CYS A 532 -22.60 -18.35 -6.87
C CYS A 532 -23.84 -17.59 -7.38
N LYS A 533 -24.85 -17.42 -6.50
CA LYS A 533 -26.07 -16.66 -6.81
C LYS A 533 -25.74 -15.21 -7.19
N THR A 534 -24.93 -14.53 -6.40
CA THR A 534 -24.54 -13.14 -6.64
C THR A 534 -23.83 -12.97 -7.97
N ILE A 535 -22.85 -13.83 -8.29
CA ILE A 535 -22.15 -13.80 -9.58
C ILE A 535 -23.13 -13.96 -10.74
N ARG A 536 -23.97 -15.01 -10.67
CA ARG A 536 -24.94 -15.35 -11.72
C ARG A 536 -25.91 -14.20 -11.99
N GLU A 537 -26.50 -13.66 -10.93
CA GLU A 537 -27.62 -12.72 -11.04
C GLU A 537 -27.16 -11.27 -11.24
N ARG A 538 -26.04 -10.88 -10.65
CA ARG A 538 -25.54 -9.50 -10.70
C ARG A 538 -24.45 -9.32 -11.74
N PHE A 539 -23.38 -10.11 -11.67
CA PHE A 539 -22.14 -9.84 -12.40
C PHE A 539 -22.18 -10.35 -13.84
N MET A 540 -22.97 -11.39 -14.08
CA MET A 540 -23.07 -12.03 -15.39
C MET A 540 -24.37 -11.68 -16.12
N GLY A 541 -24.33 -11.82 -17.44
CA GLY A 541 -25.49 -11.93 -18.32
C GLY A 541 -25.27 -13.03 -19.34
N ILE A 542 -26.26 -13.28 -20.20
CA ILE A 542 -26.07 -14.13 -21.39
C ILE A 542 -25.69 -13.22 -22.56
N ASP A 543 -24.55 -13.49 -23.19
CA ASP A 543 -24.10 -12.73 -24.35
C ASP A 543 -24.89 -13.09 -25.62
N LYS A 544 -24.70 -12.31 -26.69
CA LYS A 544 -25.35 -12.53 -28.00
C LYS A 544 -24.98 -13.86 -28.67
N LYS A 545 -23.97 -14.56 -28.17
CA LYS A 545 -23.58 -15.90 -28.61
C LYS A 545 -24.19 -17.02 -27.74
N GLY A 546 -24.95 -16.66 -26.70
CA GLY A 546 -25.67 -17.60 -25.84
C GLY A 546 -24.88 -18.09 -24.62
N TYR A 547 -23.71 -17.51 -24.32
CA TYR A 547 -22.88 -17.93 -23.20
C TYR A 547 -23.03 -17.02 -21.98
N PRO A 548 -22.95 -17.56 -20.74
CA PRO A 548 -22.70 -16.76 -19.56
C PRO A 548 -21.43 -15.91 -19.75
N ARG A 549 -21.53 -14.62 -19.48
CA ARG A 549 -20.45 -13.65 -19.68
C ARG A 549 -20.47 -12.61 -18.58
N PHE A 550 -19.31 -12.31 -18.00
CA PHE A 550 -19.19 -11.18 -17.09
C PHE A 550 -19.43 -9.87 -17.83
N LYS A 551 -20.19 -8.97 -17.20
CA LYS A 551 -20.51 -7.65 -17.77
C LYS A 551 -19.32 -6.70 -17.71
N SER A 552 -18.48 -6.86 -16.69
CA SER A 552 -17.42 -5.94 -16.31
C SER A 552 -16.35 -6.65 -15.49
N ALA A 553 -15.13 -6.15 -15.59
CA ALA A 553 -14.02 -6.43 -14.69
C ALA A 553 -14.08 -5.61 -13.40
N GLU A 554 -15.06 -4.73 -13.21
CA GLU A 554 -15.28 -3.99 -11.95
C GLU A 554 -16.69 -4.26 -11.39
N PHE A 555 -16.78 -4.90 -10.23
CA PHE A 555 -18.03 -5.26 -9.58
C PHE A 555 -17.87 -5.41 -8.06
N GLY A 556 -18.99 -5.56 -7.37
CA GLY A 556 -19.07 -5.86 -5.94
C GLY A 556 -20.52 -6.08 -5.54
N ALA A 557 -20.78 -6.40 -4.28
CA ALA A 557 -22.14 -6.64 -3.81
C ALA A 557 -23.08 -5.46 -4.09
N ASP A 558 -22.57 -4.23 -4.05
CA ASP A 558 -23.34 -3.01 -4.30
C ASP A 558 -23.61 -2.70 -5.78
N GLY A 559 -22.94 -3.38 -6.72
CA GLY A 559 -23.24 -3.20 -8.15
C GLY A 559 -22.15 -3.67 -9.11
N VAL A 560 -22.32 -3.28 -10.38
CA VAL A 560 -21.40 -3.58 -11.48
C VAL A 560 -21.13 -2.28 -12.22
N ASN A 561 -19.87 -1.94 -12.46
CA ASN A 561 -19.54 -0.78 -13.28
C ASN A 561 -19.72 -1.14 -14.76
N THR A 562 -20.69 -0.52 -15.43
CA THR A 562 -20.98 -0.80 -16.85
C THR A 562 -20.29 0.17 -17.81
N ASP A 563 -19.34 0.97 -17.35
CA ASP A 563 -18.50 1.78 -18.23
C ASP A 563 -17.75 0.88 -19.24
N PRO A 564 -17.71 1.23 -20.54
CA PRO A 564 -16.99 0.45 -21.54
C PRO A 564 -15.52 0.16 -21.21
N ARG A 565 -14.82 0.99 -20.43
CA ARG A 565 -13.43 0.75 -20.01
C ARG A 565 -13.30 -0.33 -18.93
N ALA A 566 -14.30 -0.45 -18.08
CA ALA A 566 -14.37 -1.53 -17.08
C ALA A 566 -14.95 -2.81 -17.67
N GLY A 567 -15.60 -2.73 -18.84
CA GLY A 567 -16.34 -3.83 -19.44
C GLY A 567 -15.51 -5.08 -19.75
N GLY A 568 -16.22 -6.19 -19.88
CA GLY A 568 -15.66 -7.44 -20.42
C GLY A 568 -15.28 -8.49 -19.38
N ASP A 569 -15.23 -9.73 -19.88
CA ASP A 569 -14.82 -10.93 -19.16
C ASP A 569 -13.35 -11.20 -19.48
N THR A 570 -12.48 -10.96 -18.52
CA THR A 570 -11.02 -11.13 -18.60
C THR A 570 -10.60 -12.50 -18.05
N GLY A 571 -9.37 -12.92 -18.33
CA GLY A 571 -8.80 -14.15 -17.75
C GLY A 571 -8.87 -14.21 -16.21
N TYR A 572 -8.84 -13.05 -15.54
CA TYR A 572 -8.89 -12.93 -14.09
C TYR A 572 -10.25 -13.35 -13.50
N HIS A 573 -11.33 -13.40 -14.30
CA HIS A 573 -12.64 -13.87 -13.87
C HIS A 573 -12.68 -15.37 -13.55
N ALA A 574 -11.62 -16.13 -13.87
CA ALA A 574 -11.43 -17.46 -13.31
C ALA A 574 -11.47 -17.47 -11.76
N ARG A 575 -11.08 -16.36 -11.11
CA ARG A 575 -11.07 -16.21 -9.65
C ARG A 575 -12.47 -16.26 -9.03
N PRO A 576 -13.44 -15.40 -9.38
CA PRO A 576 -14.82 -15.57 -8.90
C PRO A 576 -15.44 -16.89 -9.34
N MET A 577 -15.04 -17.47 -10.49
CA MET A 577 -15.55 -18.78 -10.92
C MET A 577 -15.08 -19.96 -10.06
N LYS A 578 -14.09 -19.79 -9.15
CA LYS A 578 -13.74 -20.79 -8.12
C LYS A 578 -14.98 -21.20 -7.30
N HIS A 579 -15.88 -20.27 -7.01
CA HIS A 579 -17.11 -20.55 -6.28
C HIS A 579 -17.93 -21.66 -6.95
N PHE A 580 -18.11 -21.58 -8.28
CA PHE A 580 -18.84 -22.59 -9.04
C PHE A 580 -18.08 -23.91 -9.15
N ILE A 581 -16.75 -23.88 -9.32
CA ILE A 581 -15.92 -25.10 -9.38
C ILE A 581 -16.12 -25.94 -8.12
N TRP A 582 -15.96 -25.33 -6.95
CA TRP A 582 -16.07 -26.01 -5.67
C TRP A 582 -17.50 -26.42 -5.33
N GLN A 583 -18.48 -25.59 -5.68
CA GLN A 583 -19.90 -25.93 -5.53
C GLN A 583 -20.30 -27.12 -6.41
N ALA A 584 -19.80 -27.17 -7.66
CA ALA A 584 -19.99 -28.30 -8.57
C ALA A 584 -19.30 -29.56 -8.07
N TRP A 585 -18.07 -29.45 -7.54
CA TRP A 585 -17.36 -30.57 -6.91
C TRP A 585 -18.13 -31.13 -5.70
N TRP A 586 -18.78 -30.26 -4.93
CA TRP A 586 -19.66 -30.64 -3.83
C TRP A 586 -20.94 -31.39 -4.26
N GLY A 587 -21.31 -31.31 -5.55
CA GLY A 587 -22.45 -32.01 -6.13
C GLY A 587 -23.59 -31.10 -6.62
N ASP A 588 -23.41 -29.79 -6.63
CA ASP A 588 -24.41 -28.85 -7.16
C ASP A 588 -24.43 -28.85 -8.69
N LEU A 589 -25.53 -29.36 -9.26
CA LEU A 589 -25.70 -29.49 -10.70
C LEU A 589 -25.93 -28.14 -11.40
N GLU A 590 -26.55 -27.16 -10.72
CA GLU A 590 -26.73 -25.83 -11.31
C GLU A 590 -25.39 -25.11 -11.38
N ALA A 591 -24.59 -25.17 -10.31
CA ALA A 591 -23.26 -24.57 -10.32
C ALA A 591 -22.37 -25.19 -11.41
N LYS A 592 -22.44 -26.52 -11.58
CA LYS A 592 -21.76 -27.24 -12.67
C LYS A 592 -22.19 -26.72 -14.03
N ASP A 593 -23.49 -26.59 -14.29
CA ASP A 593 -24.01 -26.09 -15.58
C ASP A 593 -23.47 -24.69 -15.90
N TRP A 594 -23.57 -23.74 -14.96
CA TRP A 594 -23.12 -22.37 -15.17
C TRP A 594 -21.62 -22.28 -15.47
N PHE A 595 -20.80 -22.99 -14.68
CA PHE A 595 -19.35 -23.03 -14.91
C PHE A 595 -19.00 -23.62 -16.28
N VAL A 596 -19.64 -24.74 -16.65
CA VAL A 596 -19.38 -25.43 -17.92
C VAL A 596 -19.79 -24.57 -19.11
N ARG A 597 -20.95 -23.89 -19.06
CA ARG A 597 -21.38 -22.99 -20.14
C ARG A 597 -20.49 -21.76 -20.27
N TRP A 598 -20.03 -21.19 -19.15
CA TRP A 598 -19.04 -20.10 -19.16
C TRP A 598 -17.72 -20.56 -19.81
N CYS A 599 -17.21 -21.72 -19.40
CA CYS A 599 -16.02 -22.35 -19.99
C CYS A 599 -16.20 -22.64 -21.48
N ASP A 600 -17.38 -23.08 -21.93
CA ASP A 600 -17.63 -23.36 -23.35
C ASP A 600 -17.58 -22.08 -24.20
N GLY A 601 -18.04 -20.94 -23.66
CA GLY A 601 -17.88 -19.64 -24.29
C GLY A 601 -16.42 -19.23 -24.47
N TRP A 602 -15.59 -19.43 -23.42
CA TRP A 602 -14.14 -19.22 -23.50
C TRP A 602 -13.43 -20.20 -24.43
N ARG A 603 -13.82 -21.48 -24.41
CA ARG A 603 -13.34 -22.52 -25.33
C ARG A 603 -13.57 -22.11 -26.77
N ALA A 604 -14.79 -21.70 -27.10
CA ALA A 604 -15.18 -21.30 -28.46
C ALA A 604 -14.32 -20.14 -28.98
N ALA A 605 -14.05 -19.13 -28.14
CA ALA A 605 -13.16 -18.03 -28.50
C ALA A 605 -11.69 -18.46 -28.63
N THR A 606 -11.23 -19.37 -27.77
CA THR A 606 -9.82 -19.81 -27.73
C THR A 606 -9.45 -20.69 -28.93
N ILE A 607 -10.30 -21.65 -29.30
CA ILE A 607 -10.01 -22.55 -30.44
C ILE A 607 -10.22 -21.90 -31.81
N ALA A 608 -11.01 -20.83 -31.89
CA ALA A 608 -11.33 -20.19 -33.15
C ALA A 608 -10.15 -19.31 -33.62
N ARG A 609 -9.93 -19.26 -34.94
CA ARG A 609 -9.19 -18.16 -35.56
C ARG A 609 -10.15 -16.97 -35.71
N ILE A 610 -9.83 -15.83 -35.09
CA ILE A 610 -10.67 -14.62 -35.11
C ILE A 610 -9.80 -13.45 -35.58
N GLY A 611 -9.92 -13.09 -36.87
CA GLY A 611 -8.97 -12.18 -37.49
C GLY A 611 -7.54 -12.73 -37.39
N ASN A 612 -6.64 -11.95 -36.80
CA ASN A 612 -5.25 -12.35 -36.52
C ASN A 612 -5.07 -13.13 -35.20
N LYS A 613 -6.12 -13.35 -34.40
CA LYS A 613 -6.01 -14.20 -33.20
C LYS A 613 -5.87 -15.67 -33.58
N ILE A 614 -4.80 -16.33 -33.13
CA ILE A 614 -4.49 -17.73 -33.48
C ILE A 614 -5.28 -18.72 -32.60
N PRO A 615 -5.64 -19.92 -33.12
CA PRO A 615 -6.18 -21.00 -32.29
C PRO A 615 -5.24 -21.38 -31.13
N GLY A 616 -5.79 -21.68 -29.95
CA GLY A 616 -5.01 -22.00 -28.74
C GLY A 616 -4.62 -20.77 -27.90
N TYR A 617 -4.60 -19.59 -28.51
CA TYR A 617 -4.43 -18.33 -27.77
C TYR A 617 -5.76 -17.86 -27.18
N ALA A 618 -5.84 -17.76 -25.85
CA ALA A 618 -6.99 -17.18 -25.17
C ALA A 618 -6.97 -15.66 -25.33
N PRO A 619 -8.05 -15.02 -25.85
CA PRO A 619 -8.05 -13.57 -25.98
C PRO A 619 -7.98 -12.90 -24.60
N PRO A 620 -7.39 -11.70 -24.48
CA PRO A 620 -7.30 -10.97 -23.21
C PRO A 620 -8.67 -10.74 -22.55
N THR A 621 -9.68 -10.38 -23.37
CA THR A 621 -11.04 -10.07 -22.92
C THR A 621 -12.08 -10.58 -23.91
N ILE A 622 -13.23 -11.04 -23.40
CA ILE A 622 -14.46 -11.27 -24.17
C ILE A 622 -15.53 -10.29 -23.70
N TRP A 623 -16.06 -9.48 -24.63
CA TRP A 623 -16.88 -8.33 -24.31
C TRP A 623 -18.37 -8.63 -24.26
N TYR A 624 -19.01 -8.27 -23.15
CA TYR A 624 -20.48 -8.25 -23.02
C TYR A 624 -21.07 -6.97 -23.66
N PRO A 625 -22.26 -7.02 -24.31
CA PRO A 625 -23.07 -8.21 -24.58
C PRO A 625 -22.68 -8.95 -25.86
N SER A 626 -21.62 -8.53 -26.56
CA SER A 626 -21.31 -9.06 -27.90
C SER A 626 -20.87 -10.53 -27.95
N GLY A 627 -20.18 -11.01 -26.91
CA GLY A 627 -19.45 -12.27 -26.93
C GLY A 627 -18.23 -12.25 -27.88
N GLY A 628 -17.84 -11.08 -28.39
CA GLY A 628 -16.69 -10.86 -29.26
C GLY A 628 -15.44 -10.43 -28.48
N ILE A 629 -14.28 -10.47 -29.14
CA ILE A 629 -12.99 -10.10 -28.54
C ILE A 629 -12.63 -8.62 -28.76
N ASN A 630 -13.31 -7.94 -29.68
CA ASN A 630 -13.07 -6.53 -29.94
C ASN A 630 -13.83 -5.67 -28.92
N PRO A 631 -13.18 -4.66 -28.33
CA PRO A 631 -13.84 -3.67 -27.48
C PRO A 631 -15.02 -3.00 -28.19
N PRO A 632 -16.07 -2.60 -27.43
CA PRO A 632 -17.24 -1.92 -27.99
C PRO A 632 -16.91 -0.58 -28.66
N THR A 633 -15.71 -0.02 -28.41
CA THR A 633 -15.23 1.24 -28.98
C THR A 633 -14.67 1.10 -30.40
N GLY A 634 -14.49 -0.12 -30.90
CA GLY A 634 -13.86 -0.38 -32.19
C GLY A 634 -12.33 -0.43 -32.14
N ALA A 635 -11.73 -0.32 -30.94
CA ALA A 635 -10.30 -0.58 -30.74
C ALA A 635 -9.93 -2.03 -31.11
N ARG A 636 -8.64 -2.29 -31.27
CA ARG A 636 -8.13 -3.63 -31.60
C ARG A 636 -8.25 -4.54 -30.38
N TRP A 637 -8.56 -5.83 -30.57
CA TRP A 637 -8.74 -6.78 -29.47
C TRP A 637 -7.52 -6.95 -28.55
N PHE A 638 -6.32 -6.65 -29.05
CA PHE A 638 -5.05 -6.74 -28.33
C PHE A 638 -4.57 -5.39 -27.76
N ASP A 639 -5.36 -4.32 -27.88
CA ASP A 639 -4.98 -3.00 -27.39
C ASP A 639 -4.94 -2.99 -25.85
N ARG A 640 -3.76 -2.72 -25.27
CA ARG A 640 -3.57 -2.72 -23.82
C ARG A 640 -4.40 -1.65 -23.11
N GLY A 641 -4.69 -0.52 -23.76
CA GLY A 641 -5.50 0.55 -23.19
C GLY A 641 -6.95 0.15 -22.94
N TRP A 642 -7.39 -0.97 -23.52
CA TRP A 642 -8.76 -1.49 -23.39
C TRP A 642 -8.86 -2.84 -22.70
N ASN A 643 -7.75 -3.53 -22.47
CA ASN A 643 -7.74 -4.83 -21.82
C ASN A 643 -7.23 -4.70 -20.39
N TYR A 644 -8.16 -4.59 -19.44
CA TYR A 644 -7.90 -4.21 -18.04
C TYR A 644 -6.74 -4.97 -17.38
N TYR A 645 -6.66 -6.29 -17.60
CA TYR A 645 -5.60 -7.16 -17.05
C TYR A 645 -4.63 -7.69 -18.10
N GLY A 646 -4.73 -7.22 -19.35
CA GLY A 646 -3.95 -7.77 -20.46
C GLY A 646 -4.17 -9.27 -20.66
N ASP A 647 -3.11 -9.98 -21.05
CA ASP A 647 -3.14 -11.42 -21.31
C ASP A 647 -3.01 -12.23 -20.02
N MET A 648 -4.10 -12.90 -19.64
CA MET A 648 -4.17 -13.81 -18.49
C MET A 648 -4.67 -15.20 -18.92
N GLY A 649 -4.27 -15.65 -20.12
CA GLY A 649 -4.76 -16.89 -20.72
C GLY A 649 -4.52 -18.15 -19.90
N GLY A 650 -3.50 -18.20 -19.05
CA GLY A 650 -3.20 -19.35 -18.19
C GLY A 650 -4.37 -19.76 -17.28
N MET A 651 -5.01 -18.78 -16.63
CA MET A 651 -6.13 -19.05 -15.71
C MET A 651 -7.38 -19.59 -16.44
N ILE A 652 -7.57 -19.19 -17.71
CA ILE A 652 -8.65 -19.72 -18.55
C ILE A 652 -8.37 -21.17 -18.94
N HIS A 653 -7.13 -21.52 -19.27
CA HIS A 653 -6.77 -22.90 -19.56
C HIS A 653 -6.96 -23.81 -18.34
N ASP A 654 -6.56 -23.38 -17.15
CA ASP A 654 -6.81 -24.12 -15.92
C ASP A 654 -8.32 -24.33 -15.68
N SER A 655 -9.14 -23.30 -15.94
CA SER A 655 -10.60 -23.40 -15.86
C SER A 655 -11.19 -24.41 -16.85
N LEU A 656 -10.65 -24.48 -18.07
CA LEU A 656 -11.06 -25.45 -19.10
C LEU A 656 -10.68 -26.89 -18.69
N LEU A 657 -9.52 -27.08 -18.06
CA LEU A 657 -9.13 -28.37 -17.48
C LEU A 657 -10.08 -28.78 -16.34
N CYS A 658 -10.51 -27.83 -15.50
CA CYS A 658 -11.56 -28.06 -14.50
C CYS A 658 -12.90 -28.47 -15.14
N ALA A 659 -13.29 -27.84 -16.26
CA ALA A 659 -14.50 -28.22 -16.98
C ALA A 659 -14.41 -29.66 -17.53
N TYR A 660 -13.25 -30.05 -18.06
CA TYR A 660 -12.99 -31.46 -18.42
C TYR A 660 -13.08 -32.37 -17.20
N TYR A 661 -12.48 -32.01 -16.07
CA TYR A 661 -12.54 -32.82 -14.85
C TYR A 661 -14.00 -33.08 -14.41
N LEU A 662 -14.86 -32.06 -14.44
CA LEU A 662 -16.26 -32.14 -14.02
C LEU A 662 -17.17 -32.86 -15.01
N THR A 663 -16.88 -32.81 -16.31
CA THR A 663 -17.76 -33.31 -17.38
C THR A 663 -17.26 -34.57 -18.07
N LYS A 664 -15.94 -34.80 -18.05
CA LYS A 664 -15.19 -35.75 -18.88
C LYS A 664 -15.33 -35.51 -20.39
N ASP A 665 -15.86 -34.35 -20.81
CA ASP A 665 -16.01 -34.00 -22.22
C ASP A 665 -14.67 -33.50 -22.79
N ALA A 666 -14.09 -34.31 -23.67
CA ALA A 666 -12.79 -34.06 -24.28
C ALA A 666 -12.72 -32.75 -25.08
N LYS A 667 -13.85 -32.12 -25.46
CA LYS A 667 -13.84 -30.83 -26.16
C LYS A 667 -13.10 -29.75 -25.35
N PHE A 668 -13.12 -29.83 -24.02
CA PHE A 668 -12.46 -28.87 -23.13
C PHE A 668 -10.94 -29.06 -23.07
N LEU A 669 -10.40 -30.19 -23.53
CA LEU A 669 -8.95 -30.38 -23.65
C LEU A 669 -8.36 -29.68 -24.89
N LYS A 670 -9.18 -29.43 -25.92
CA LYS A 670 -8.68 -28.93 -27.21
C LYS A 670 -7.96 -27.57 -27.14
N PRO A 671 -8.43 -26.56 -26.38
CA PRO A 671 -7.70 -25.30 -26.21
C PRO A 671 -6.30 -25.52 -25.63
N PHE A 672 -6.20 -26.31 -24.56
CA PHE A 672 -4.94 -26.63 -23.90
C PHE A 672 -3.99 -27.38 -24.84
N GLN A 673 -4.48 -28.37 -25.58
CA GLN A 673 -3.69 -29.07 -26.60
C GLN A 673 -3.13 -28.11 -27.64
N LEU A 674 -3.96 -27.24 -28.23
CA LEU A 674 -3.50 -26.27 -29.22
C LEU A 674 -2.46 -25.31 -28.64
N ALA A 675 -2.66 -24.85 -27.41
CA ALA A 675 -1.72 -23.96 -26.74
C ALA A 675 -0.36 -24.67 -26.48
N MET A 676 -0.38 -25.92 -26.02
CA MET A 676 0.84 -26.73 -25.81
C MET A 676 1.54 -27.11 -27.12
N ASP A 677 0.78 -27.44 -28.17
CA ASP A 677 1.31 -27.67 -29.52
C ASP A 677 2.09 -26.44 -29.99
N ILE A 678 1.60 -25.24 -29.69
CA ILE A 678 2.25 -24.00 -30.10
C ILE A 678 3.42 -23.65 -29.18
N ALA A 679 3.24 -23.71 -27.88
CA ALA A 679 4.22 -23.32 -26.88
C ALA A 679 5.52 -24.15 -26.95
N THR A 680 5.43 -25.37 -27.49
CA THR A 680 6.58 -26.27 -27.67
C THR A 680 7.35 -26.06 -28.98
N TYR A 681 6.90 -25.18 -29.88
CA TYR A 681 7.73 -24.76 -31.02
C TYR A 681 8.89 -23.89 -30.53
N GLY A 682 10.12 -24.22 -30.90
CA GLY A 682 11.29 -23.44 -30.52
C GLY A 682 12.41 -23.48 -31.57
N PRO A 683 13.44 -22.62 -31.40
CA PRO A 683 13.61 -21.63 -30.32
C PRO A 683 12.91 -20.29 -30.62
N TYR A 684 12.36 -19.66 -29.58
CA TYR A 684 11.89 -18.27 -29.64
C TYR A 684 13.05 -17.29 -29.46
N THR A 685 13.14 -16.27 -30.31
CA THR A 685 14.06 -15.14 -30.11
C THR A 685 13.43 -14.10 -29.20
N TRP A 686 14.22 -13.44 -28.35
CA TRP A 686 13.80 -12.30 -27.50
C TRP A 686 13.56 -11.01 -28.31
N THR A 687 12.94 -11.14 -29.48
CA THR A 687 12.55 -10.03 -30.35
C THR A 687 11.18 -9.54 -29.90
N GLN A 688 10.99 -8.22 -29.83
CA GLN A 688 9.67 -7.65 -29.62
C GLN A 688 8.89 -7.69 -30.95
N TYR A 689 7.85 -8.50 -31.00
CA TYR A 689 6.98 -8.59 -32.17
C TYR A 689 5.85 -7.54 -32.12
N PRO A 690 5.33 -7.09 -33.27
CA PRO A 690 4.17 -6.19 -33.30
C PRO A 690 2.99 -6.79 -32.53
N GLU A 691 2.30 -5.98 -31.71
CA GLU A 691 1.17 -6.47 -30.94
C GLU A 691 0.07 -7.05 -31.82
N GLY A 692 -0.52 -8.16 -31.38
CA GLY A 692 -1.51 -8.91 -32.14
C GLY A 692 -0.96 -9.71 -33.32
N SER A 693 0.33 -9.62 -33.64
CA SER A 693 0.94 -10.55 -34.61
C SER A 693 0.85 -12.00 -34.13
N GLU A 694 0.99 -12.95 -35.05
CA GLU A 694 1.00 -14.37 -34.71
C GLU A 694 2.23 -14.70 -33.84
N GLU A 695 3.37 -14.07 -34.12
CA GLU A 695 4.61 -14.24 -33.36
C GLU A 695 4.49 -13.72 -31.92
N ALA A 696 3.88 -12.54 -31.72
CA ALA A 696 3.63 -12.00 -30.39
C ALA A 696 2.71 -12.92 -29.56
N GLN A 697 1.68 -13.48 -30.18
CA GLN A 697 0.77 -14.44 -29.52
C GLN A 697 1.46 -15.75 -29.18
N ARG A 698 2.28 -16.30 -30.08
CA ARG A 698 3.09 -17.50 -29.84
C ARG A 698 4.06 -17.29 -28.67
N GLN A 699 4.71 -16.12 -28.63
CA GLN A 699 5.58 -15.74 -27.52
C GLN A 699 4.81 -15.64 -26.19
N GLY A 700 3.59 -15.09 -26.20
CA GLY A 700 2.74 -15.01 -25.01
C GLY A 700 2.39 -16.37 -24.40
N ILE A 701 2.18 -17.40 -25.24
CA ILE A 701 1.89 -18.77 -24.76
C ILE A 701 3.14 -19.64 -24.56
N ALA A 702 4.33 -19.17 -24.96
CA ALA A 702 5.57 -19.91 -24.76
C ALA A 702 5.91 -20.15 -23.27
N HIS A 703 5.36 -19.33 -22.36
CA HIS A 703 5.50 -19.49 -20.91
C HIS A 703 4.48 -20.44 -20.28
N MET A 704 3.53 -20.94 -21.07
CA MET A 704 2.48 -21.82 -20.58
C MET A 704 2.98 -23.20 -20.11
N PRO A 705 3.96 -23.86 -20.76
CA PRO A 705 4.47 -25.14 -20.32
C PRO A 705 5.20 -25.02 -18.96
N ASP A 706 4.75 -25.80 -17.99
CA ASP A 706 5.47 -26.09 -16.76
C ASP A 706 5.59 -27.62 -16.58
N ALA A 707 6.27 -28.06 -15.52
CA ALA A 707 6.47 -29.49 -15.26
C ALA A 707 5.14 -30.27 -15.13
N GLN A 708 4.10 -29.66 -14.53
CA GLN A 708 2.81 -30.29 -14.33
C GLN A 708 1.99 -30.34 -15.63
N LYS A 709 1.89 -29.22 -16.34
CA LYS A 709 1.17 -29.11 -17.61
C LYS A 709 1.81 -29.96 -18.70
N THR A 710 3.14 -30.05 -18.73
CA THR A 710 3.86 -30.92 -19.67
C THR A 710 3.59 -32.39 -19.37
N ALA A 711 3.52 -32.78 -18.10
CA ALA A 711 3.18 -34.15 -17.71
C ALA A 711 1.72 -34.51 -18.01
N LEU A 712 0.79 -33.54 -17.91
CA LEU A 712 -0.61 -33.72 -18.28
C LEU A 712 -0.82 -33.81 -19.80
N TYR A 713 -0.01 -33.07 -20.56
CA TYR A 713 -0.08 -33.05 -22.02
C TYR A 713 0.48 -34.32 -22.67
N LYS A 714 1.53 -34.90 -22.08
CA LYS A 714 2.05 -36.23 -22.44
C LYS A 714 1.06 -37.33 -22.05
#